data_AF-A0AAN8K3C6-F1
#
_entry.id   AF-A0AAN8K3C6-F1
#
_cell.length_a   1.000
_cell.length_b   1.000
_cell.length_c   1.000
_cell.angle_alpha   90.00
_cell.angle_beta   90.00
_cell.angle_gamma   90.00
#
_symmetry.space_group_name_H-M   'P 1'
#
loop_
_entity.id
_entity.type
_entity.pdbx_description
1 polymer ?
#
loop_
_entity_poly.entity_id
_entity_poly.type
_entity_poly.pdbx_seq_one_letter_code
_entity_poly.pdbx_strand_id
1 'polypeptide(L)'
;METLKWACLLLVVYPVGTITLNYDKERRANLKETSKDGLGDLILSHKKQNWTRCGDNMCQCKGYQARCVNHGHHLTYIPRFKQKITKLNFTGNYLPFIDNETFTNITEFRVIFLVLRNSSIQNCTRNAFNGLKSLRSLFIRNNTISSMELMDCLSGVTKKLNHLDLEFIYLDKPWDLDLDKIMTDSKITNLHLRSIDITHYNQSKMSTLKHLEIIQIYKCSINTVTLGYSSTLKKLEFAHNPFDEFPTFCVNGYAYFPHLTYLNLGHNNIQSIKPELLTCMKFLTRLHIDNNRIHLIESNTFSNLPKILIVSISYNGPDMVLQEFAFNSSSLKELYLDDNDIYFVNGQKYVSKDAFKYCTQLEELRVSSNHFQFTTSQMFKETFSTLVNLRILALANGGVQFLPSFIPKYLDKLNTLWLGHNNIIYIPEGYFNNLNSLQILQLNSNKITTINPNTFSLGFFKQMKSIDLSNNTFSCNCELLWFINFLKTNPIRKRFNHFPKEYTCGSPTVFNGKQLLQVRLSEHTCAVTEQVRIIIISVSTGILLLLLSISVVYRYRWYLRYIIYMARFHHVRYQRLLNGGGNYMYDVYLSSCDVDFDDVIYDELVPRLEEGMGLRLYIPQRDGQGNKIDQIISNMDASRKVMLFISDKYVEDGYCEFEASFAYNKYINEKRDLMIVVVLRELGALNVTKTIHKILAVDHYIKWGWDEESVELFWLKITTAINNLDDLIP
;
A
#
# COMPACT_ATOMS: atom_id res chain seq x y z
N MET A 1 14.06 29.11 -31.48
CA MET A 1 14.31 29.70 -30.14
C MET A 1 12.98 29.83 -29.45
N GLU A 2 12.85 29.36 -28.21
CA GLU A 2 11.60 29.22 -27.41
C GLU A 2 10.81 27.91 -27.51
N THR A 3 11.45 26.76 -27.27
CA THR A 3 10.78 25.51 -26.82
C THR A 3 11.68 24.63 -25.94
N LEU A 4 12.59 25.23 -25.16
CA LEU A 4 13.53 24.50 -24.27
C LEU A 4 13.51 24.98 -22.80
N LYS A 5 12.44 25.67 -22.37
CA LYS A 5 12.34 26.26 -21.02
C LYS A 5 11.35 25.59 -20.06
N TRP A 6 10.70 24.49 -20.42
CA TRP A 6 9.69 23.85 -19.55
C TRP A 6 9.95 22.37 -19.18
N ALA A 7 11.12 21.81 -19.49
CA ALA A 7 11.46 20.40 -19.15
C ALA A 7 12.34 20.22 -17.90
N CYS A 8 12.81 21.30 -17.24
CA CYS A 8 13.71 21.21 -16.07
C CYS A 8 13.04 21.48 -14.71
N LEU A 9 11.71 21.59 -14.64
CA LEU A 9 10.98 21.96 -13.41
C LEU A 9 10.21 20.81 -12.73
N LEU A 10 10.45 19.55 -13.13
CA LEU A 10 9.95 18.35 -12.47
C LEU A 10 11.05 17.46 -11.85
N LEU A 11 12.22 18.04 -11.56
CA LEU A 11 13.13 17.47 -10.57
C LEU A 11 12.59 17.83 -9.18
N VAL A 12 11.58 17.09 -8.74
CA VAL A 12 11.22 17.05 -7.32
C VAL A 12 12.44 16.57 -6.57
N VAL A 13 13.02 17.51 -5.82
CA VAL A 13 14.07 17.31 -4.83
C VAL A 13 13.58 16.28 -3.82
N TYR A 14 13.91 15.00 -4.03
CA TYR A 14 13.88 14.01 -2.98
C TYR A 14 15.17 14.13 -2.15
N PRO A 15 15.11 13.91 -0.83
CA PRO A 15 16.32 13.85 -0.04
C PRO A 15 17.09 12.60 -0.47
N VAL A 16 18.23 12.81 -1.14
CA VAL A 16 19.28 11.81 -1.45
C VAL A 16 19.98 11.38 -0.14
N GLY A 17 19.21 11.07 0.90
CA GLY A 17 19.64 10.93 2.29
C GLY A 17 20.04 9.51 2.71
N THR A 18 19.73 8.49 1.91
CA THR A 18 20.03 7.08 2.23
C THR A 18 21.09 6.46 1.31
N ILE A 19 21.20 6.93 0.08
CA ILE A 19 22.13 6.41 -0.93
C ILE A 19 23.56 6.94 -0.74
N THR A 20 23.69 8.17 -0.23
CA THR A 20 24.99 8.76 0.12
C THR A 20 25.62 8.14 1.37
N LEU A 21 24.87 7.43 2.23
CA LEU A 21 25.37 6.97 3.53
C LEU A 21 26.44 5.88 3.46
N ASN A 22 26.48 5.05 2.41
CA ASN A 22 27.45 3.95 2.29
C ASN A 22 28.76 4.38 1.62
N TYR A 23 28.67 5.12 0.51
CA TYR A 23 29.82 5.81 -0.06
C TYR A 23 30.41 6.79 0.97
N ASP A 24 29.59 7.52 1.75
CA ASP A 24 30.09 8.33 2.86
C ASP A 24 30.58 7.50 4.04
N LYS A 25 30.07 6.30 4.33
CA LYS A 25 30.60 5.49 5.46
C LYS A 25 31.98 4.96 5.16
N GLU A 26 32.21 4.44 3.95
CA GLU A 26 33.51 3.94 3.52
C GLU A 26 34.45 5.07 3.11
N ARG A 27 33.98 6.16 2.49
CA ARG A 27 34.75 7.40 2.35
C ARG A 27 35.09 7.98 3.72
N ARG A 28 34.18 7.96 4.71
CA ARG A 28 34.49 8.30 6.11
C ARG A 28 35.38 7.26 6.77
N ALA A 29 35.40 5.99 6.34
CA ALA A 29 36.31 4.95 6.84
C ALA A 29 37.72 5.10 6.27
N ASN A 30 37.86 5.41 4.99
CA ASN A 30 39.11 5.76 4.29
C ASN A 30 39.63 7.14 4.75
N LEU A 31 38.72 8.10 5.00
CA LEU A 31 39.03 9.35 5.72
C LEU A 31 39.35 9.10 7.20
N LYS A 32 38.81 8.05 7.82
CA LYS A 32 39.15 7.65 9.20
C LYS A 32 40.47 6.90 9.29
N GLU A 33 40.87 6.15 8.27
CA GLU A 33 42.21 5.55 8.17
C GLU A 33 43.26 6.65 8.00
N THR A 34 42.99 7.69 7.21
CA THR A 34 43.81 8.93 7.24
C THR A 34 43.68 9.71 8.56
N SER A 35 42.64 9.48 9.37
CA SER A 35 42.48 10.10 10.70
C SER A 35 43.11 9.31 11.87
N LYS A 36 43.60 8.08 11.66
CA LYS A 36 44.16 7.25 12.75
C LYS A 36 45.41 7.86 13.42
N ASP A 37 46.03 8.86 12.79
CA ASP A 37 47.21 9.57 13.31
C ASP A 37 46.90 10.89 14.04
N GLY A 38 45.63 11.17 14.35
CA GLY A 38 45.21 12.44 14.96
C GLY A 38 45.26 13.64 13.99
N LEU A 39 45.24 13.36 12.68
CA LEU A 39 45.22 14.36 11.60
C LEU A 39 43.93 15.16 11.55
N GLY A 40 42.81 14.53 11.92
CA GLY A 40 41.49 15.14 11.90
C GLY A 40 41.43 16.39 12.76
N ASP A 41 42.08 16.43 13.93
CA ASP A 41 42.08 17.60 14.81
C ASP A 41 42.96 18.76 14.30
N LEU A 42 44.02 18.45 13.54
CA LEU A 42 44.92 19.45 12.95
C LEU A 42 44.36 20.03 11.64
N ILE A 43 43.50 19.29 10.94
CA ILE A 43 42.95 19.63 9.61
C ILE A 43 41.48 20.08 9.68
N LEU A 44 40.65 19.55 10.59
CA LEU A 44 39.20 19.83 10.72
C LEU A 44 38.93 20.81 11.88
N SER A 45 38.21 21.90 11.59
CA SER A 45 37.93 23.00 12.53
C SER A 45 36.63 22.85 13.32
N HIS A 46 36.30 21.67 13.86
CA HIS A 46 34.94 21.42 14.39
C HIS A 46 34.81 21.01 15.86
N LYS A 47 35.78 21.29 16.73
CA LYS A 47 35.53 21.24 18.18
C LYS A 47 36.10 22.47 18.88
N LYS A 48 35.32 23.06 19.79
CA LYS A 48 35.78 23.99 20.84
C LYS A 48 36.90 23.30 21.62
N GLN A 49 38.14 23.59 21.27
CA GLN A 49 39.32 23.06 21.95
C GLN A 49 40.16 24.25 22.45
N ASN A 50 40.80 24.10 23.61
CA ASN A 50 41.69 25.09 24.20
C ASN A 50 43.01 25.15 23.42
N TRP A 51 43.08 25.99 22.40
CA TRP A 51 44.31 26.35 21.70
C TRP A 51 44.88 27.63 22.30
N THR A 52 46.20 27.69 22.52
CA THR A 52 46.89 28.90 23.00
C THR A 52 47.61 29.60 21.86
N ARG A 53 47.75 30.93 21.93
CA ARG A 53 48.53 31.68 20.94
C ARG A 53 50.02 31.32 21.06
N CYS A 54 50.69 31.13 19.93
CA CYS A 54 52.09 30.76 19.80
C CYS A 54 52.63 31.25 18.45
N GLY A 55 53.91 31.02 18.14
CA GLY A 55 54.48 31.30 16.81
C GLY A 55 54.35 32.78 16.45
N ASP A 56 55.08 33.65 17.16
CA ASP A 56 54.98 35.12 17.04
C ASP A 56 53.54 35.67 17.23
N ASN A 57 52.70 34.94 17.99
CA ASN A 57 51.26 35.18 18.16
C ASN A 57 50.41 35.01 16.89
N MET A 58 50.98 34.46 15.81
CA MET A 58 50.31 34.25 14.53
C MET A 58 49.71 32.86 14.39
N CYS A 59 49.99 31.95 15.33
CA CYS A 59 49.52 30.58 15.31
C CYS A 59 48.75 30.21 16.59
N GLN A 60 47.96 29.15 16.47
CA GLN A 60 47.31 28.47 17.58
C GLN A 60 48.04 27.16 17.85
N CYS A 61 48.44 26.90 19.09
CA CYS A 61 49.13 25.67 19.46
C CYS A 61 48.38 24.87 20.54
N LYS A 62 48.58 23.56 20.50
CA LYS A 62 48.09 22.61 21.50
C LYS A 62 49.12 21.48 21.65
N GLY A 63 49.80 21.44 22.79
CA GLY A 63 50.94 20.54 23.00
C GLY A 63 52.01 20.79 21.93
N TYR A 64 52.40 19.75 21.19
CA TYR A 64 53.41 19.81 20.13
C TYR A 64 52.83 20.12 18.73
N GLN A 65 51.55 20.51 18.65
CA GLN A 65 50.88 20.83 17.40
C GLN A 65 50.77 22.34 17.23
N ALA A 66 51.08 22.83 16.03
CA ALA A 66 50.90 24.22 15.64
C ALA A 66 49.96 24.32 14.43
N ARG A 67 48.96 25.19 14.56
CA ARG A 67 47.99 25.56 13.52
C ARG A 67 48.18 27.04 13.20
N CYS A 68 48.87 27.31 12.11
CA CYS A 68 49.09 28.65 11.56
C CYS A 68 48.18 28.82 10.35
N VAL A 69 46.87 28.80 10.56
CA VAL A 69 45.90 28.93 9.47
C VAL A 69 45.54 30.39 9.31
N ASN A 70 45.43 30.87 8.07
CA ASN A 70 45.12 32.25 7.78
C ASN A 70 43.80 32.69 8.45
N HIS A 71 43.89 33.70 9.32
CA HIS A 71 42.79 34.37 10.02
C HIS A 71 42.64 35.84 9.58
N GLY A 72 43.05 36.19 8.36
CA GLY A 72 43.09 37.56 7.82
C GLY A 72 44.50 38.13 7.61
N HIS A 73 45.55 37.35 7.90
CA HIS A 73 46.95 37.71 7.67
C HIS A 73 47.62 36.61 6.84
N HIS A 74 48.18 36.97 5.68
CA HIS A 74 48.92 36.05 4.81
C HIS A 74 50.36 35.97 5.28
N LEU A 75 50.72 34.94 6.05
CA LEU A 75 52.11 34.76 6.48
C LEU A 75 53.00 34.43 5.28
N THR A 76 54.13 35.12 5.17
CA THR A 76 55.15 34.89 4.13
C THR A 76 56.39 34.15 4.63
N TYR A 77 56.40 33.79 5.91
CA TYR A 77 57.50 33.11 6.58
C TYR A 77 56.97 32.13 7.64
N ILE A 78 57.80 31.19 8.08
CA ILE A 78 57.48 30.28 9.19
C ILE A 78 57.78 30.97 10.52
N PRO A 79 56.79 31.16 11.43
CA PRO A 79 57.01 31.86 12.70
C PRO A 79 57.99 31.16 13.65
N ARG A 80 58.54 31.91 14.60
CA ARG A 80 59.41 31.35 15.66
C ARG A 80 58.57 30.81 16.82
N PHE A 81 58.82 29.57 17.20
CA PHE A 81 58.11 28.91 18.30
C PHE A 81 59.00 28.79 19.54
N LYS A 82 58.48 29.22 20.70
CA LYS A 82 59.15 29.01 22.00
C LYS A 82 59.05 27.56 22.48
N GLN A 83 58.12 26.79 21.93
CA GLN A 83 57.87 25.39 22.27
C GLN A 83 58.19 24.49 21.09
N LYS A 84 58.55 23.23 21.37
CA LYS A 84 58.86 22.25 20.33
C LYS A 84 57.61 21.92 19.52
N ILE A 85 57.73 21.93 18.20
CA ILE A 85 56.65 21.57 17.28
C ILE A 85 56.98 20.26 16.58
N THR A 86 56.05 19.32 16.57
CA THR A 86 56.16 18.05 15.83
C THR A 86 55.18 17.97 14.66
N LYS A 87 54.05 18.69 14.72
CA LYS A 87 53.08 18.78 13.63
C LYS A 87 52.75 20.23 13.33
N LEU A 88 52.92 20.64 12.07
CA LEU A 88 52.66 22.00 11.63
C LEU A 88 51.64 22.01 10.49
N ASN A 89 50.57 22.78 10.66
CA ASN A 89 49.62 23.11 9.61
C ASN A 89 49.75 24.60 9.25
N PHE A 90 50.11 24.87 7.99
CA PHE A 90 50.36 26.20 7.45
C PHE A 90 49.38 26.54 6.31
N THR A 91 48.10 26.21 6.49
CA THR A 91 47.07 26.39 5.45
C THR A 91 46.69 27.86 5.22
N GLY A 92 46.57 28.26 3.96
CA GLY A 92 45.98 29.53 3.53
C GLY A 92 46.94 30.74 3.58
N ASN A 93 48.23 30.50 3.79
CA ASN A 93 49.27 31.52 3.83
C ASN A 93 49.92 31.72 2.45
N TYR A 94 50.99 32.53 2.35
CA TYR A 94 51.61 32.86 1.06
C TYR A 94 53.11 32.52 1.05
N LEU A 95 53.45 31.32 0.57
CA LEU A 95 54.82 30.82 0.40
C LEU A 95 55.08 30.49 -1.08
N PRO A 96 55.22 31.49 -1.96
CA PRO A 96 55.39 31.25 -3.39
C PRO A 96 56.72 30.59 -3.75
N PHE A 97 57.76 30.81 -2.94
CA PHE A 97 59.08 30.22 -3.10
C PHE A 97 59.42 29.42 -1.84
N ILE A 98 59.78 28.14 -2.01
CA ILE A 98 60.27 27.29 -0.93
C ILE A 98 61.73 26.94 -1.19
N ASP A 99 62.59 27.36 -0.28
CA ASP A 99 64.02 27.10 -0.31
C ASP A 99 64.55 26.47 0.98
N ASN A 100 65.86 26.31 1.05
CA ASN A 100 66.55 25.76 2.21
C ASN A 100 66.43 26.65 3.46
N GLU A 101 66.09 27.93 3.32
CA GLU A 101 65.98 28.89 4.43
C GLU A 101 64.55 28.99 4.98
N THR A 102 63.54 28.67 4.16
CA THR A 102 62.11 28.81 4.45
C THR A 102 61.70 28.18 5.78
N PHE A 103 62.26 27.02 6.13
CA PHE A 103 61.91 26.27 7.35
C PHE A 103 62.94 26.39 8.48
N THR A 104 63.94 27.25 8.38
CA THR A 104 65.05 27.39 9.36
C THR A 104 64.58 27.54 10.80
N ASN A 105 63.49 28.29 11.04
CA ASN A 105 62.90 28.52 12.37
C ASN A 105 62.36 27.24 13.05
N ILE A 106 62.25 26.12 12.34
CA ILE A 106 61.73 24.85 12.86
C ILE A 106 62.64 23.64 12.58
N THR A 107 63.84 23.83 12.01
CA THR A 107 64.76 22.72 11.67
C THR A 107 65.32 22.01 12.89
N GLU A 108 65.47 22.71 14.02
CA GLU A 108 65.91 22.13 15.29
C GLU A 108 64.85 21.22 15.93
N PHE A 109 63.58 21.32 15.50
CA PHE A 109 62.50 20.52 16.04
C PHE A 109 62.31 19.20 15.29
N ARG A 110 61.69 18.24 15.98
CA ARG A 110 61.32 16.94 15.41
C ARG A 110 60.00 17.04 14.65
N VAL A 111 59.94 17.90 13.63
CA VAL A 111 58.76 18.05 12.77
C VAL A 111 58.61 16.77 11.95
N ILE A 112 57.56 16.01 12.26
CA ILE A 112 57.22 14.76 11.59
C ILE A 112 56.13 14.96 10.53
N PHE A 113 55.34 16.03 10.66
CA PHE A 113 54.13 16.26 9.88
C PHE A 113 54.03 17.72 9.44
N LEU A 114 53.87 17.95 8.14
CA LEU A 114 53.76 19.28 7.55
C LEU A 114 52.60 19.35 6.54
N VAL A 115 51.73 20.37 6.69
CA VAL A 115 50.64 20.67 5.75
C VAL A 115 50.85 22.04 5.13
N LEU A 116 50.93 22.05 3.81
CA LEU A 116 51.03 23.22 2.95
C LEU A 116 49.82 23.23 2.01
N ARG A 117 48.69 23.75 2.50
CA ARG A 117 47.45 23.83 1.73
C ARG A 117 47.15 25.26 1.37
N ASN A 118 46.81 25.53 0.11
CA ASN A 118 46.49 26.87 -0.36
C ASN A 118 47.58 27.87 0.04
N SER A 119 48.84 27.48 -0.18
CA SER A 119 50.02 28.22 0.22
C SER A 119 50.62 29.03 -0.95
N SER A 120 49.96 29.02 -2.12
CA SER A 120 50.38 29.67 -3.36
C SER A 120 51.80 29.29 -3.79
N ILE A 121 52.26 28.08 -3.48
CA ILE A 121 53.59 27.60 -3.87
C ILE A 121 53.68 27.61 -5.39
N GLN A 122 54.75 28.20 -5.93
CA GLN A 122 55.04 28.28 -7.35
C GLN A 122 56.37 27.59 -7.67
N ASN A 123 57.41 27.88 -6.89
CA ASN A 123 58.79 27.44 -7.13
C ASN A 123 59.40 26.79 -5.88
N CYS A 124 60.28 25.80 -6.09
CA CYS A 124 61.02 25.12 -5.04
C CYS A 124 62.48 24.92 -5.44
N THR A 125 63.43 25.26 -4.56
CA THR A 125 64.81 24.82 -4.77
C THR A 125 64.93 23.32 -4.49
N ARG A 126 65.81 22.63 -5.23
CA ARG A 126 66.17 21.24 -4.91
C ARG A 126 66.52 21.09 -3.45
N ASN A 127 66.00 20.03 -2.83
CA ASN A 127 66.26 19.70 -1.43
C ASN A 127 65.70 20.72 -0.41
N ALA A 128 64.76 21.59 -0.77
CA ALA A 128 64.22 22.64 0.13
C ALA A 128 63.77 22.11 1.51
N PHE A 129 63.24 20.90 1.58
CA PHE A 129 62.77 20.29 2.85
C PHE A 129 63.88 19.56 3.63
N ASN A 130 65.13 19.53 3.17
CA ASN A 130 66.17 18.67 3.77
C ASN A 130 66.50 19.04 5.21
N GLY A 131 66.35 20.32 5.58
CA GLY A 131 66.51 20.80 6.95
C GLY A 131 65.55 20.12 7.95
N LEU A 132 64.38 19.67 7.50
CA LEU A 132 63.40 18.94 8.30
C LEU A 132 63.78 17.44 8.41
N LYS A 133 64.84 17.14 9.17
CA LYS A 133 65.45 15.79 9.27
C LYS A 133 64.47 14.69 9.70
N SER A 134 63.46 15.05 10.49
CA SER A 134 62.49 14.11 11.06
C SER A 134 61.17 14.00 10.28
N LEU A 135 61.05 14.69 9.15
CA LEU A 135 59.80 14.72 8.39
C LEU A 135 59.43 13.32 7.91
N ARG A 136 58.17 12.92 8.12
CA ARG A 136 57.61 11.62 7.72
C ARG A 136 56.35 11.75 6.88
N SER A 137 55.60 12.84 7.04
CA SER A 137 54.37 13.07 6.30
C SER A 137 54.32 14.49 5.75
N LEU A 138 54.09 14.61 4.46
CA LEU A 138 54.03 15.87 3.74
C LEU A 138 52.73 15.95 2.93
N PHE A 139 51.99 17.04 3.12
CA PHE A 139 50.74 17.33 2.41
C PHE A 139 50.92 18.62 1.64
N ILE A 140 50.85 18.56 0.32
CA ILE A 140 50.88 19.72 -0.56
C ILE A 140 49.55 19.75 -1.29
N ARG A 141 48.73 20.76 -1.00
CA ARG A 141 47.36 20.81 -1.54
C ARG A 141 46.97 22.18 -2.07
N ASN A 142 46.22 22.20 -3.16
CA ASN A 142 45.68 23.44 -3.75
C ASN A 142 46.80 24.47 -3.98
N ASN A 143 47.81 24.10 -4.77
CA ASN A 143 48.89 24.98 -5.16
C ASN A 143 49.05 24.97 -6.68
N THR A 144 49.64 26.03 -7.23
CA THR A 144 49.90 26.21 -8.67
C THR A 144 51.40 26.08 -8.90
N ILE A 145 51.86 24.85 -9.11
CA ILE A 145 53.29 24.52 -9.20
C ILE A 145 53.53 23.96 -10.60
N SER A 146 54.59 24.36 -11.30
CA SER A 146 54.91 23.71 -12.57
C SER A 146 55.35 22.25 -12.35
N SER A 147 55.23 21.41 -13.38
CA SER A 147 55.62 20.00 -13.23
C SER A 147 57.11 19.83 -12.87
N MET A 148 57.97 20.73 -13.34
CA MET A 148 59.42 20.71 -13.06
C MET A 148 59.72 21.17 -11.63
N GLU A 149 59.06 22.24 -11.17
CA GLU A 149 59.22 22.76 -9.81
C GLU A 149 58.70 21.76 -8.76
N LEU A 150 57.62 21.02 -9.06
CA LEU A 150 57.13 19.95 -8.18
C LEU A 150 58.19 18.86 -7.97
N MET A 151 58.96 18.52 -9.01
CA MET A 151 60.06 17.55 -8.90
C MET A 151 61.18 18.07 -8.01
N ASP A 152 61.53 19.35 -8.13
CA ASP A 152 62.53 19.97 -7.28
C ASP A 152 62.04 20.08 -5.82
N CYS A 153 60.75 20.36 -5.57
CA CYS A 153 60.13 20.30 -4.24
C CYS A 153 60.26 18.91 -3.59
N LEU A 154 60.05 17.84 -4.36
CA LEU A 154 60.06 16.47 -3.85
C LEU A 154 61.48 15.87 -3.77
N SER A 155 62.47 16.53 -4.38
CA SER A 155 63.85 16.08 -4.39
C SER A 155 64.43 15.96 -2.97
N GLY A 156 65.01 14.79 -2.67
CA GLY A 156 65.63 14.47 -1.39
C GLY A 156 64.66 14.17 -0.24
N VAL A 157 63.50 14.83 -0.17
CA VAL A 157 62.55 14.63 0.93
C VAL A 157 61.87 13.25 0.89
N THR A 158 61.63 12.70 -0.30
CA THR A 158 60.98 11.39 -0.51
C THR A 158 61.72 10.23 0.17
N LYS A 159 63.05 10.32 0.32
CA LYS A 159 63.88 9.33 1.04
C LYS A 159 63.59 9.24 2.54
N LYS A 160 62.93 10.25 3.10
CA LYS A 160 62.61 10.36 4.54
C LYS A 160 61.13 10.14 4.84
N LEU A 161 60.26 10.36 3.85
CA LEU A 161 58.81 10.30 4.03
C LEU A 161 58.30 8.87 4.10
N ASN A 162 57.28 8.66 4.92
CA ASN A 162 56.42 7.47 4.91
C ASN A 162 55.11 7.77 4.15
N HIS A 163 54.64 9.02 4.20
CA HIS A 163 53.37 9.45 3.62
C HIS A 163 53.54 10.71 2.78
N LEU A 164 53.06 10.65 1.54
CA LEU A 164 53.03 11.79 0.62
C LEU A 164 51.61 11.95 0.08
N ASP A 165 51.03 13.14 0.28
CA ASP A 165 49.69 13.48 -0.20
C ASP A 165 49.76 14.76 -1.05
N LEU A 166 49.47 14.60 -2.33
CA LEU A 166 49.41 15.65 -3.33
C LEU A 166 47.97 15.73 -3.82
N GLU A 167 47.31 16.89 -3.62
CA GLU A 167 45.90 17.05 -3.98
C GLU A 167 45.62 18.44 -4.59
N PHE A 168 44.88 18.51 -5.71
CA PHE A 168 44.60 19.77 -6.42
C PHE A 168 45.88 20.55 -6.72
N ILE A 169 46.89 19.88 -7.30
CA ILE A 169 48.08 20.55 -7.79
C ILE A 169 47.81 20.92 -9.25
N TYR A 170 47.72 22.22 -9.51
CA TYR A 170 47.56 22.75 -10.85
C TYR A 170 48.93 22.84 -11.51
N LEU A 171 49.14 22.00 -12.51
CA LEU A 171 50.37 21.97 -13.30
C LEU A 171 50.19 22.77 -14.59
N ASP A 172 51.28 23.32 -15.10
CA ASP A 172 51.36 24.01 -16.39
C ASP A 172 51.14 23.07 -17.58
N LYS A 173 51.48 21.79 -17.38
CA LYS A 173 51.29 20.69 -18.33
C LYS A 173 50.97 19.41 -17.57
N PRO A 174 50.35 18.40 -18.20
CA PRO A 174 50.08 17.13 -17.54
C PRO A 174 51.37 16.48 -17.03
N TRP A 175 51.27 15.86 -15.86
CA TRP A 175 52.39 15.18 -15.24
C TRP A 175 52.63 13.83 -15.93
N ASP A 176 53.80 13.67 -16.54
CA ASP A 176 54.32 12.35 -16.87
C ASP A 176 54.81 11.69 -15.57
N LEU A 177 53.93 10.89 -14.95
CA LEU A 177 54.19 10.33 -13.63
C LEU A 177 55.15 9.13 -13.74
N ASP A 178 56.44 9.45 -13.76
CA ASP A 178 57.53 8.47 -13.63
C ASP A 178 57.93 8.37 -12.15
N LEU A 179 57.28 7.46 -11.42
CA LEU A 179 57.54 7.26 -9.99
C LEU A 179 58.99 6.88 -9.71
N ASP A 180 59.70 6.24 -10.64
CA ASP A 180 61.08 5.80 -10.38
C ASP A 180 62.00 7.01 -10.14
N LYS A 181 61.82 8.11 -10.88
CA LYS A 181 62.62 9.34 -10.70
C LYS A 181 62.42 10.00 -9.34
N ILE A 182 61.21 9.93 -8.79
CA ILE A 182 60.84 10.58 -7.53
C ILE A 182 61.16 9.68 -6.32
N MET A 183 61.02 8.38 -6.52
CA MET A 183 60.86 7.41 -5.44
C MET A 183 61.99 6.38 -5.36
N THR A 184 63.06 6.51 -6.17
CA THR A 184 64.26 5.70 -6.00
C THR A 184 64.78 5.81 -4.56
N ASP A 185 64.95 4.67 -3.88
CA ASP A 185 65.32 4.55 -2.46
C ASP A 185 64.36 5.23 -1.47
N SER A 186 63.10 5.41 -1.86
CA SER A 186 62.06 5.98 -1.00
C SER A 186 61.63 5.04 0.12
N LYS A 187 61.25 5.64 1.26
CA LYS A 187 60.62 4.95 2.40
C LYS A 187 59.11 5.12 2.43
N ILE A 188 58.53 5.72 1.38
CA ILE A 188 57.11 6.00 1.32
C ILE A 188 56.33 4.68 1.27
N THR A 189 55.45 4.52 2.26
CA THR A 189 54.50 3.41 2.37
C THR A 189 53.13 3.80 1.82
N ASN A 190 52.79 5.10 1.82
CA ASN A 190 51.49 5.62 1.43
C ASN A 190 51.65 6.79 0.47
N LEU A 191 51.19 6.61 -0.77
CA LEU A 191 51.21 7.64 -1.80
C LEU A 191 49.78 8.00 -2.23
N HIS A 192 49.39 9.25 -2.04
CA HIS A 192 48.10 9.77 -2.48
C HIS A 192 48.29 10.89 -3.51
N LEU A 193 47.73 10.69 -4.69
CA LEU A 193 47.67 11.65 -5.78
C LEU A 193 46.20 11.88 -6.12
N ARG A 194 45.69 13.09 -5.94
CA ARG A 194 44.26 13.39 -6.17
C ARG A 194 44.07 14.65 -6.98
N SER A 195 43.22 14.61 -8.01
CA SER A 195 42.92 15.81 -8.82
C SER A 195 44.18 16.50 -9.34
N ILE A 196 45.11 15.70 -9.86
CA ILE A 196 46.33 16.15 -10.55
C ILE A 196 46.21 15.63 -11.98
N ASP A 197 46.43 16.49 -12.96
CA ASP A 197 46.35 16.09 -14.37
C ASP A 197 47.56 15.20 -14.72
N ILE A 198 47.33 13.90 -14.96
CA ILE A 198 48.36 12.89 -15.26
C ILE A 198 48.02 12.30 -16.64
N THR A 199 48.90 12.46 -17.63
CA THR A 199 48.66 11.97 -19.00
C THR A 199 48.87 10.47 -19.14
N HIS A 200 49.91 9.92 -18.50
CA HIS A 200 50.25 8.51 -18.57
C HIS A 200 50.74 8.01 -17.21
N TYR A 201 50.29 6.82 -16.82
CA TYR A 201 50.91 6.04 -15.75
C TYR A 201 51.69 4.89 -16.36
N ASN A 202 53.00 5.10 -16.55
CA ASN A 202 53.89 4.05 -17.03
C ASN A 202 54.83 3.64 -15.90
N GLN A 203 54.64 2.44 -15.36
CA GLN A 203 55.51 1.92 -14.33
C GLN A 203 56.11 0.56 -14.69
N SER A 204 57.04 0.59 -15.65
CA SER A 204 57.78 -0.59 -16.07
C SER A 204 58.69 -1.19 -14.99
N LYS A 205 59.04 -0.46 -13.91
CA LYS A 205 59.98 -0.93 -12.86
C LYS A 205 59.51 -0.67 -11.41
N MET A 206 58.32 -1.13 -11.03
CA MET A 206 57.85 -1.09 -9.61
C MET A 206 58.78 -1.77 -8.58
N SER A 207 59.77 -2.56 -9.01
CA SER A 207 60.77 -3.18 -8.13
C SER A 207 61.60 -2.16 -7.32
N THR A 208 61.64 -0.90 -7.74
CA THR A 208 62.29 0.21 -7.02
C THR A 208 61.51 0.63 -5.77
N LEU A 209 60.19 0.41 -5.74
CA LEU A 209 59.26 0.86 -4.69
C LEU A 209 59.06 -0.18 -3.60
N LYS A 210 60.15 -0.55 -2.93
CA LYS A 210 60.22 -1.69 -1.98
C LYS A 210 59.36 -1.57 -0.72
N HIS A 211 58.81 -0.40 -0.41
CA HIS A 211 58.08 -0.13 0.83
C HIS A 211 56.62 0.26 0.60
N LEU A 212 56.20 0.45 -0.64
CA LEU A 212 54.90 1.03 -0.95
C LEU A 212 53.80 0.02 -0.65
N GLU A 213 52.88 0.38 0.25
CA GLU A 213 51.76 -0.47 0.67
C GLU A 213 50.42 0.04 0.14
N ILE A 214 50.27 1.37 -0.01
CA ILE A 214 49.03 2.03 -0.42
C ILE A 214 49.33 3.03 -1.53
N ILE A 215 48.62 2.88 -2.65
CA ILE A 215 48.58 3.85 -3.74
C ILE A 215 47.13 4.28 -3.93
N GLN A 216 46.88 5.58 -3.88
CA GLN A 216 45.61 6.17 -4.24
C GLN A 216 45.84 7.21 -5.34
N ILE A 217 45.28 6.95 -6.51
CA ILE A 217 45.30 7.84 -7.66
C ILE A 217 43.85 8.11 -8.06
N TYR A 218 43.37 9.29 -7.69
CA TYR A 218 41.95 9.66 -7.77
C TYR A 218 41.76 10.88 -8.65
N LYS A 219 40.87 10.79 -9.65
CA LYS A 219 40.56 11.95 -10.52
C LYS A 219 41.79 12.54 -11.19
N CYS A 220 42.61 11.68 -11.79
CA CYS A 220 43.86 12.10 -12.44
C CYS A 220 43.85 11.96 -13.97
N SER A 221 42.67 11.72 -14.57
CA SER A 221 42.49 11.61 -16.03
C SER A 221 43.24 10.44 -16.69
N ILE A 222 43.64 9.42 -15.94
CA ILE A 222 44.41 8.28 -16.44
C ILE A 222 43.50 7.28 -17.16
N ASN A 223 43.76 7.02 -18.44
CA ASN A 223 42.98 6.04 -19.22
C ASN A 223 43.64 4.66 -19.33
N THR A 224 44.96 4.59 -19.17
CA THR A 224 45.76 3.37 -19.33
C THR A 224 46.85 3.32 -18.26
N VAL A 225 47.16 2.10 -17.80
CA VAL A 225 48.12 1.89 -16.73
C VAL A 225 49.02 0.71 -17.08
N THR A 226 50.34 0.93 -17.07
CA THR A 226 51.31 -0.17 -17.16
C THR A 226 51.82 -0.46 -15.76
N LEU A 227 51.52 -1.65 -15.26
CA LEU A 227 51.85 -2.07 -13.88
C LEU A 227 53.13 -2.91 -13.85
N GLY A 228 53.91 -2.75 -12.79
CA GLY A 228 55.09 -3.57 -12.50
C GLY A 228 54.86 -4.45 -11.26
N TYR A 229 55.76 -5.41 -11.03
CA TYR A 229 55.69 -6.26 -9.83
C TYR A 229 55.97 -5.47 -8.54
N SER A 230 55.13 -5.64 -7.51
CA SER A 230 55.36 -5.15 -6.15
C SER A 230 54.91 -6.17 -5.11
N SER A 231 55.85 -6.61 -4.26
CA SER A 231 55.58 -7.56 -3.18
C SER A 231 54.96 -6.93 -1.93
N THR A 232 54.96 -5.60 -1.80
CA THR A 232 54.49 -4.90 -0.58
C THR A 232 53.12 -4.27 -0.72
N LEU A 233 52.64 -4.08 -1.95
CA LEU A 233 51.39 -3.36 -2.19
C LEU A 233 50.18 -4.14 -1.66
N LYS A 234 49.39 -3.50 -0.81
CA LYS A 234 48.20 -4.07 -0.14
C LYS A 234 46.90 -3.40 -0.56
N LYS A 235 46.92 -2.09 -0.85
CA LYS A 235 45.75 -1.33 -1.27
C LYS A 235 46.03 -0.49 -2.50
N LEU A 236 45.14 -0.57 -3.48
CA LEU A 236 45.22 0.17 -4.72
C LEU A 236 43.87 0.81 -5.03
N GLU A 237 43.86 2.13 -5.19
CA GLU A 237 42.66 2.90 -5.50
C GLU A 237 42.89 3.76 -6.73
N PHE A 238 42.13 3.46 -7.77
CA PHE A 238 42.17 4.06 -9.10
C PHE A 238 40.80 4.67 -9.48
N ALA A 239 40.01 5.03 -8.47
CA ALA A 239 38.66 5.54 -8.68
C ALA A 239 38.65 6.91 -9.38
N HIS A 240 37.56 7.21 -10.10
CA HIS A 240 37.38 8.49 -10.82
C HIS A 240 38.42 8.71 -11.92
N ASN A 241 38.80 7.67 -12.66
CA ASN A 241 39.64 7.82 -13.85
C ASN A 241 38.86 7.36 -15.10
N PRO A 242 39.29 7.68 -16.32
CA PRO A 242 38.62 7.21 -17.53
C PRO A 242 39.12 5.83 -18.00
N PHE A 243 39.26 4.83 -17.11
CA PHE A 243 39.61 3.46 -17.54
C PHE A 243 38.45 2.82 -18.30
N ASP A 244 38.63 2.55 -19.60
CA ASP A 244 37.62 1.88 -20.45
C ASP A 244 37.65 0.35 -20.30
N GLU A 245 38.81 -0.20 -19.92
CA GLU A 245 39.02 -1.63 -19.69
C GLU A 245 39.51 -1.89 -18.26
N PHE A 246 39.23 -3.09 -17.75
CA PHE A 246 39.75 -3.54 -16.47
C PHE A 246 41.28 -3.75 -16.57
N PRO A 247 42.11 -3.07 -15.75
CA PRO A 247 43.56 -3.18 -15.87
C PRO A 247 44.11 -4.60 -15.69
N THR A 248 45.16 -4.94 -16.42
CA THR A 248 45.78 -6.26 -16.34
C THR A 248 46.68 -6.37 -15.10
N PHE A 249 46.21 -7.11 -14.09
CA PHE A 249 46.99 -7.39 -12.88
C PHE A 249 47.69 -8.76 -12.89
N CYS A 250 47.34 -9.61 -13.86
CA CYS A 250 47.84 -10.97 -14.00
C CYS A 250 48.68 -11.13 -15.26
N VAL A 251 49.85 -11.76 -15.14
CA VAL A 251 50.69 -12.14 -16.29
C VAL A 251 51.11 -13.60 -16.12
N ASN A 252 50.76 -14.44 -17.11
CA ASN A 252 51.04 -15.88 -17.09
C ASN A 252 50.61 -16.56 -15.77
N GLY A 253 49.48 -16.12 -15.19
CA GLY A 253 48.95 -16.63 -13.91
C GLY A 253 49.59 -16.04 -12.64
N TYR A 254 50.65 -15.24 -12.77
CA TYR A 254 51.29 -14.54 -11.66
C TYR A 254 50.67 -13.17 -11.44
N ALA A 255 50.47 -12.80 -10.18
CA ALA A 255 49.99 -11.47 -9.83
C ALA A 255 51.15 -10.46 -9.81
N TYR A 256 50.94 -9.28 -10.42
CA TYR A 256 51.82 -8.13 -10.21
C TYR A 256 51.86 -7.74 -8.72
N PHE A 257 50.75 -7.89 -8.01
CA PHE A 257 50.58 -7.54 -6.60
C PHE A 257 50.10 -8.74 -5.78
N PRO A 258 50.99 -9.68 -5.40
CA PRO A 258 50.61 -10.92 -4.74
C PRO A 258 49.96 -10.75 -3.36
N HIS A 259 50.16 -9.61 -2.70
CA HIS A 259 49.58 -9.30 -1.38
C HIS A 259 48.45 -8.27 -1.42
N LEU A 260 47.90 -7.97 -2.61
CA LEU A 260 46.81 -7.01 -2.74
C LEU A 260 45.55 -7.53 -2.04
N THR A 261 45.02 -6.72 -1.13
CA THR A 261 43.83 -7.03 -0.32
C THR A 261 42.63 -6.12 -0.64
N TYR A 262 42.88 -4.93 -1.18
CA TYR A 262 41.89 -3.92 -1.52
C TYR A 262 42.14 -3.35 -2.90
N LEU A 263 41.14 -3.42 -3.77
CA LEU A 263 41.17 -2.80 -5.10
C LEU A 263 39.90 -1.97 -5.30
N ASN A 264 40.07 -0.69 -5.63
CA ASN A 264 38.96 0.20 -5.96
C ASN A 264 39.17 0.81 -7.35
N LEU A 265 38.28 0.46 -8.26
CA LEU A 265 38.17 0.90 -9.64
C LEU A 265 36.80 1.56 -9.89
N GLY A 266 36.15 2.10 -8.85
CA GLY A 266 34.84 2.72 -9.00
C GLY A 266 34.89 4.06 -9.76
N HIS A 267 33.78 4.47 -10.38
CA HIS A 267 33.71 5.69 -11.20
C HIS A 267 34.74 5.68 -12.34
N ASN A 268 34.78 4.59 -13.10
CA ASN A 268 35.54 4.51 -14.35
C ASN A 268 34.57 4.21 -15.52
N ASN A 269 35.09 3.83 -16.69
CA ASN A 269 34.29 3.47 -17.86
C ASN A 269 34.39 1.96 -18.18
N ILE A 270 34.74 1.12 -17.19
CA ILE A 270 35.02 -0.30 -17.41
C ILE A 270 33.76 -1.00 -17.91
N GLN A 271 33.87 -1.68 -19.06
CA GLN A 271 32.69 -2.27 -19.73
C GLN A 271 32.49 -3.76 -19.42
N SER A 272 33.55 -4.46 -19.01
CA SER A 272 33.48 -5.89 -18.73
C SER A 272 34.46 -6.32 -17.66
N ILE A 273 34.12 -7.40 -16.96
CA ILE A 273 34.98 -8.09 -16.01
C ILE A 273 34.88 -9.59 -16.27
N LYS A 274 36.01 -10.20 -16.61
CA LYS A 274 36.07 -11.61 -16.96
C LYS A 274 36.76 -12.43 -15.87
N PRO A 275 36.40 -13.72 -15.68
CA PRO A 275 37.02 -14.58 -14.66
C PRO A 275 38.55 -14.62 -14.76
N GLU A 276 39.12 -14.64 -15.97
CA GLU A 276 40.56 -14.77 -16.23
C GLU A 276 41.36 -13.63 -15.63
N LEU A 277 40.80 -12.41 -15.62
CA LEU A 277 41.44 -11.19 -15.13
C LEU A 277 41.65 -11.19 -13.60
N LEU A 278 40.89 -12.03 -12.89
CA LEU A 278 40.89 -12.10 -11.43
C LEU A 278 41.64 -13.33 -10.89
N THR A 279 42.03 -14.26 -11.76
CA THR A 279 42.59 -15.58 -11.38
C THR A 279 43.77 -15.52 -10.43
N CYS A 280 44.66 -14.53 -10.58
CA CYS A 280 45.88 -14.41 -9.81
C CYS A 280 45.71 -13.71 -8.44
N MET A 281 44.58 -13.05 -8.18
CA MET A 281 44.37 -12.18 -7.02
C MET A 281 43.97 -12.94 -5.74
N LYS A 282 44.79 -13.89 -5.31
CA LYS A 282 44.46 -14.86 -4.24
C LYS A 282 44.24 -14.25 -2.84
N PHE A 283 44.68 -13.02 -2.60
CA PHE A 283 44.57 -12.33 -1.32
C PHE A 283 43.53 -11.20 -1.31
N LEU A 284 42.85 -10.96 -2.44
CA LEU A 284 41.90 -9.87 -2.54
C LEU A 284 40.70 -10.11 -1.61
N THR A 285 40.40 -9.12 -0.77
CA THR A 285 39.30 -9.16 0.20
C THR A 285 38.18 -8.19 -0.12
N ARG A 286 38.49 -7.12 -0.85
CA ARG A 286 37.54 -6.05 -1.20
C ARG A 286 37.77 -5.60 -2.63
N LEU A 287 36.71 -5.63 -3.43
CA LEU A 287 36.71 -5.18 -4.81
C LEU A 287 35.56 -4.18 -5.01
N HIS A 288 35.91 -2.95 -5.39
CA HIS A 288 34.95 -1.92 -5.76
C HIS A 288 35.09 -1.63 -7.25
N ILE A 289 34.00 -1.80 -7.98
CA ILE A 289 33.84 -1.57 -9.42
C ILE A 289 32.50 -0.85 -9.68
N ASP A 290 32.00 -0.11 -8.68
CA ASP A 290 30.78 0.68 -8.78
C ASP A 290 30.92 1.82 -9.80
N ASN A 291 29.82 2.34 -10.33
CA ASN A 291 29.84 3.49 -11.25
C ASN A 291 30.77 3.21 -12.46
N ASN A 292 30.62 2.05 -13.08
CA ASN A 292 31.28 1.67 -14.33
C ASN A 292 30.21 1.43 -15.40
N ARG A 293 30.51 0.65 -16.44
CA ARG A 293 29.61 0.32 -17.55
C ARG A 293 29.49 -1.19 -17.74
N ILE A 294 29.54 -1.96 -16.64
CA ILE A 294 29.56 -3.43 -16.68
C ILE A 294 28.13 -3.94 -16.84
N HIS A 295 27.82 -4.48 -18.02
CA HIS A 295 26.48 -5.00 -18.33
C HIS A 295 26.31 -6.51 -18.13
N LEU A 296 27.40 -7.26 -17.99
CA LEU A 296 27.37 -8.72 -17.89
C LEU A 296 28.30 -9.21 -16.79
N ILE A 297 27.77 -10.05 -15.90
CA ILE A 297 28.57 -10.88 -14.99
C ILE A 297 28.46 -12.33 -15.43
N GLU A 298 29.56 -12.82 -15.99
CA GLU A 298 29.69 -14.17 -16.51
C GLU A 298 29.71 -15.20 -15.37
N SER A 299 29.38 -16.45 -15.71
CA SER A 299 29.43 -17.56 -14.77
C SER A 299 30.81 -17.67 -14.12
N ASN A 300 30.84 -17.82 -12.79
CA ASN A 300 32.08 -18.02 -12.01
C ASN A 300 33.09 -16.86 -12.02
N THR A 301 32.67 -15.64 -12.38
CA THR A 301 33.54 -14.43 -12.39
C THR A 301 34.40 -14.30 -11.13
N PHE A 302 33.83 -14.55 -9.94
CA PHE A 302 34.53 -14.38 -8.66
C PHE A 302 35.05 -15.68 -8.02
N SER A 303 34.94 -16.83 -8.72
CA SER A 303 35.26 -18.16 -8.17
C SER A 303 36.70 -18.35 -7.73
N ASN A 304 37.63 -17.63 -8.35
CA ASN A 304 39.08 -17.75 -8.10
C ASN A 304 39.60 -16.81 -6.99
N LEU A 305 38.71 -16.11 -6.28
CA LEU A 305 39.03 -15.20 -5.20
C LEU A 305 38.69 -15.80 -3.84
N PRO A 306 39.56 -16.66 -3.25
CA PRO A 306 39.22 -17.44 -2.06
C PRO A 306 38.97 -16.58 -0.80
N LYS A 307 39.50 -15.35 -0.76
CA LYS A 307 39.40 -14.44 0.40
C LYS A 307 38.47 -13.25 0.18
N ILE A 308 37.72 -13.20 -0.93
CA ILE A 308 36.85 -12.06 -1.22
C ILE A 308 35.73 -11.98 -0.17
N LEU A 309 35.60 -10.82 0.45
CA LEU A 309 34.58 -10.55 1.48
C LEU A 309 33.55 -9.54 0.99
N ILE A 310 33.98 -8.54 0.22
CA ILE A 310 33.14 -7.45 -0.24
C ILE A 310 33.31 -7.27 -1.74
N VAL A 311 32.20 -7.31 -2.47
CA VAL A 311 32.12 -6.94 -3.89
C VAL A 311 31.08 -5.85 -4.04
N SER A 312 31.50 -4.74 -4.63
CA SER A 312 30.64 -3.58 -4.89
C SER A 312 30.63 -3.30 -6.39
N ILE A 313 29.48 -3.45 -7.02
CA ILE A 313 29.27 -3.25 -8.47
C ILE A 313 27.97 -2.47 -8.72
N SER A 314 27.60 -1.57 -7.82
CA SER A 314 26.40 -0.73 -7.96
C SER A 314 26.59 0.32 -9.07
N TYR A 315 25.53 0.87 -9.64
CA TYR A 315 25.59 1.96 -10.64
C TYR A 315 26.34 1.63 -11.94
N ASN A 316 26.17 0.43 -12.51
CA ASN A 316 26.91 -0.01 -13.70
C ASN A 316 26.19 0.15 -15.05
N GLY A 317 25.04 0.83 -15.06
CA GLY A 317 24.30 1.16 -16.29
C GLY A 317 23.13 0.22 -16.59
N PRO A 318 22.45 0.43 -17.72
CA PRO A 318 21.20 -0.26 -18.02
C PRO A 318 21.38 -1.75 -18.34
N ASP A 319 20.33 -2.53 -18.12
CA ASP A 319 20.17 -3.94 -18.49
C ASP A 319 21.29 -4.90 -18.00
N MET A 320 21.74 -4.79 -16.75
CA MET A 320 22.74 -5.74 -16.23
C MET A 320 22.20 -7.18 -16.20
N VAL A 321 22.96 -8.10 -16.79
CA VAL A 321 22.69 -9.54 -16.89
C VAL A 321 23.58 -10.32 -15.92
N LEU A 322 22.97 -11.24 -15.17
CA LEU A 322 23.67 -12.14 -14.24
C LEU A 322 23.51 -13.59 -14.70
N GLN A 323 24.60 -14.20 -15.17
CA GLN A 323 24.59 -15.61 -15.56
C GLN A 323 24.52 -16.56 -14.35
N GLU A 324 24.42 -17.86 -14.62
CA GLU A 324 24.47 -18.89 -13.59
C GLU A 324 25.76 -18.80 -12.77
N PHE A 325 25.64 -18.83 -11.45
CA PHE A 325 26.80 -18.75 -10.55
C PHE A 325 27.68 -17.49 -10.79
N ALA A 326 27.08 -16.39 -11.27
CA ALA A 326 27.77 -15.10 -11.48
C ALA A 326 28.63 -14.71 -10.27
N PHE A 327 28.09 -14.87 -9.06
CA PHE A 327 28.76 -14.58 -7.79
C PHE A 327 29.26 -15.83 -7.08
N ASN A 328 29.74 -16.85 -7.81
CA ASN A 328 30.30 -18.05 -7.19
C ASN A 328 31.46 -17.69 -6.24
N SER A 329 31.16 -17.61 -4.94
CA SER A 329 32.12 -17.33 -3.89
C SER A 329 31.58 -17.79 -2.55
N SER A 330 32.31 -18.69 -1.89
CA SER A 330 31.98 -19.21 -0.57
C SER A 330 32.45 -18.30 0.57
N SER A 331 33.26 -17.28 0.30
CA SER A 331 33.78 -16.33 1.31
C SER A 331 33.07 -14.97 1.31
N LEU A 332 32.31 -14.66 0.27
CA LEU A 332 31.63 -13.37 0.11
C LEU A 332 30.64 -13.12 1.25
N LYS A 333 30.76 -11.95 1.88
CA LYS A 333 29.93 -11.49 3.01
C LYS A 333 29.04 -10.32 2.66
N GLU A 334 29.52 -9.39 1.84
CA GLU A 334 28.79 -8.19 1.47
C GLU A 334 28.78 -8.05 -0.05
N LEU A 335 27.58 -7.88 -0.61
CA LEU A 335 27.37 -7.72 -2.05
C LEU A 335 26.45 -6.53 -2.31
N TYR A 336 26.98 -5.56 -3.08
CA TYR A 336 26.28 -4.34 -3.44
C TYR A 336 26.00 -4.28 -4.94
N LEU A 337 24.73 -4.34 -5.29
CA LEU A 337 24.15 -4.38 -6.64
C LEU A 337 23.06 -3.32 -6.81
N ASP A 338 23.10 -2.24 -6.02
CA ASP A 338 22.10 -1.19 -6.12
C ASP A 338 22.21 -0.49 -7.48
N ASP A 339 21.07 -0.12 -8.07
CA ASP A 339 21.02 0.75 -9.25
C ASP A 339 21.77 0.19 -10.48
N ASN A 340 21.43 -1.04 -10.86
CA ASN A 340 22.04 -1.74 -12.00
C ASN A 340 21.02 -2.12 -13.08
N ASP A 341 19.79 -1.59 -12.99
CA ASP A 341 18.71 -1.88 -13.95
C ASP A 341 18.51 -3.40 -14.16
N ILE A 342 18.64 -4.18 -13.08
CA ILE A 342 18.57 -5.64 -13.12
C ILE A 342 17.09 -6.07 -13.13
N TYR A 343 16.70 -6.89 -14.10
CA TYR A 343 15.33 -7.45 -14.18
C TYR A 343 15.25 -8.84 -13.54
N PHE A 344 14.57 -8.94 -12.40
CA PHE A 344 14.36 -10.21 -11.70
C PHE A 344 13.13 -10.96 -12.23
N VAL A 345 13.18 -11.39 -13.48
CA VAL A 345 12.08 -12.09 -14.18
C VAL A 345 12.56 -13.41 -14.76
N ASN A 346 11.62 -14.34 -15.00
CA ASN A 346 11.95 -15.62 -15.61
C ASN A 346 12.36 -15.43 -17.08
N GLY A 347 13.58 -15.86 -17.44
CA GLY A 347 14.06 -15.89 -18.82
C GLY A 347 15.58 -15.80 -18.89
N GLN A 348 16.19 -16.49 -19.86
CA GLN A 348 17.66 -16.57 -20.01
C GLN A 348 18.33 -15.22 -20.32
N LYS A 349 17.57 -14.19 -20.68
CA LYS A 349 18.09 -12.86 -21.05
C LYS A 349 18.45 -11.99 -19.82
N TYR A 350 17.99 -12.34 -18.62
CA TYR A 350 18.12 -11.48 -17.43
C TYR A 350 18.91 -12.18 -16.30
N VAL A 351 18.36 -12.23 -15.08
CA VAL A 351 19.01 -12.89 -13.94
C VAL A 351 18.75 -14.39 -13.95
N SER A 352 19.82 -15.18 -13.93
CA SER A 352 19.73 -16.60 -13.61
C SER A 352 19.33 -16.79 -12.14
N LYS A 353 18.38 -17.70 -11.89
CA LYS A 353 17.99 -18.10 -10.53
C LYS A 353 19.15 -18.66 -9.70
N ASP A 354 20.20 -19.16 -10.35
CA ASP A 354 21.38 -19.74 -9.70
C ASP A 354 22.53 -18.70 -9.54
N ALA A 355 22.31 -17.42 -9.85
CA ALA A 355 23.34 -16.38 -9.81
C ALA A 355 24.04 -16.25 -8.43
N PHE A 356 23.29 -16.46 -7.34
CA PHE A 356 23.77 -16.37 -5.95
C PHE A 356 23.91 -17.72 -5.24
N LYS A 357 23.82 -18.84 -5.97
CA LYS A 357 23.70 -20.19 -5.38
C LYS A 357 24.79 -20.51 -4.36
N TYR A 358 26.04 -20.10 -4.64
CA TYR A 358 27.20 -20.43 -3.81
C TYR A 358 27.57 -19.33 -2.80
N CYS A 359 26.83 -18.22 -2.73
CA CYS A 359 27.04 -17.10 -1.79
C CYS A 359 26.54 -17.43 -0.37
N THR A 360 26.87 -18.60 0.17
CA THR A 360 26.24 -19.12 1.38
C THR A 360 26.66 -18.38 2.66
N GLN A 361 27.77 -17.64 2.65
CA GLN A 361 28.25 -16.83 3.77
C GLN A 361 27.79 -15.36 3.71
N LEU A 362 26.92 -15.01 2.76
CA LEU A 362 26.49 -13.64 2.56
C LEU A 362 25.69 -13.13 3.77
N GLU A 363 26.14 -12.01 4.33
CA GLU A 363 25.54 -11.33 5.50
C GLU A 363 24.80 -10.05 5.08
N GLU A 364 25.21 -9.39 4.00
CA GLU A 364 24.57 -8.19 3.47
C GLU A 364 24.40 -8.27 1.95
N LEU A 365 23.14 -8.16 1.51
CA LEU A 365 22.79 -8.05 0.11
C LEU A 365 22.02 -6.76 -0.13
N ARG A 366 22.53 -5.92 -1.02
CA ARG A 366 21.82 -4.75 -1.51
C ARG A 366 21.56 -4.84 -2.99
N VAL A 367 20.29 -4.74 -3.35
CA VAL A 367 19.79 -4.84 -4.72
C VAL A 367 18.67 -3.80 -4.92
N SER A 368 18.74 -2.67 -4.20
CA SER A 368 17.76 -1.59 -4.31
C SER A 368 17.85 -0.92 -5.68
N SER A 369 16.80 -0.22 -6.11
CA SER A 369 16.76 0.44 -7.43
C SER A 369 17.02 -0.53 -8.60
N ASN A 370 16.45 -1.74 -8.52
CA ASN A 370 16.41 -2.72 -9.62
C ASN A 370 14.95 -3.12 -9.91
N HIS A 371 14.69 -3.87 -10.97
CA HIS A 371 13.33 -4.13 -11.44
C HIS A 371 12.74 -5.43 -10.87
N PHE A 372 11.87 -5.28 -9.86
CA PHE A 372 11.10 -6.37 -9.24
C PHE A 372 9.59 -6.34 -9.54
N GLN A 373 9.12 -5.41 -10.36
CA GLN A 373 7.69 -5.21 -10.66
C GLN A 373 7.02 -6.50 -11.18
N PHE A 374 7.73 -7.34 -11.92
CA PHE A 374 7.21 -8.58 -12.50
C PHE A 374 7.76 -9.86 -11.83
N THR A 375 8.45 -9.72 -10.69
CA THR A 375 9.06 -10.86 -10.00
C THR A 375 8.00 -11.71 -9.30
N THR A 376 8.00 -13.01 -9.59
CA THR A 376 7.10 -13.97 -8.95
C THR A 376 7.65 -14.43 -7.59
N SER A 377 6.77 -14.91 -6.70
CA SER A 377 7.18 -15.51 -5.43
C SER A 377 8.13 -16.70 -5.61
N GLN A 378 7.97 -17.46 -6.69
CA GLN A 378 8.85 -18.57 -7.03
C GLN A 378 10.25 -18.08 -7.43
N MET A 379 10.35 -17.04 -8.26
CA MET A 379 11.64 -16.46 -8.65
C MET A 379 12.41 -15.93 -7.44
N PHE A 380 11.75 -15.21 -6.53
CA PHE A 380 12.36 -14.77 -5.26
C PHE A 380 12.90 -15.95 -4.45
N LYS A 381 12.11 -17.01 -4.32
CA LYS A 381 12.49 -18.22 -3.58
C LYS A 381 13.69 -18.90 -4.23
N GLU A 382 13.67 -19.14 -5.53
CA GLU A 382 14.77 -19.82 -6.23
C GLU A 382 16.07 -19.00 -6.17
N THR A 383 15.98 -17.67 -6.29
CA THR A 383 17.14 -16.78 -6.35
C THR A 383 17.82 -16.55 -5.00
N PHE A 384 17.04 -16.43 -3.91
CA PHE A 384 17.56 -15.93 -2.62
C PHE A 384 17.45 -16.93 -1.45
N SER A 385 16.81 -18.09 -1.61
CA SER A 385 16.60 -19.02 -0.48
C SER A 385 17.87 -19.66 0.08
N THR A 386 18.98 -19.66 -0.67
CA THR A 386 20.28 -20.17 -0.20
C THR A 386 21.01 -19.20 0.73
N LEU A 387 20.57 -17.93 0.79
CA LEU A 387 21.25 -16.84 1.51
C LEU A 387 20.87 -16.79 3.00
N VAL A 388 20.92 -17.93 3.67
CA VAL A 388 20.43 -18.12 5.05
C VAL A 388 21.19 -17.34 6.12
N ASN A 389 22.36 -16.78 5.79
CA ASN A 389 23.17 -15.98 6.71
C ASN A 389 22.91 -14.47 6.63
N LEU A 390 21.96 -14.03 5.79
CA LEU A 390 21.66 -12.61 5.63
C LEU A 390 21.21 -11.96 6.94
N ARG A 391 21.87 -10.85 7.24
CA ARG A 391 21.56 -9.90 8.31
C ARG A 391 20.95 -8.63 7.76
N ILE A 392 21.33 -8.23 6.55
CA ILE A 392 20.83 -7.03 5.89
C ILE A 392 20.36 -7.39 4.49
N LEU A 393 19.09 -7.10 4.19
CA LEU A 393 18.50 -7.25 2.86
C LEU A 393 17.87 -5.92 2.45
N ALA A 394 18.37 -5.36 1.36
CA ALA A 394 17.84 -4.13 0.77
C ALA A 394 17.22 -4.39 -0.60
N LEU A 395 15.91 -4.16 -0.68
CA LEU A 395 15.05 -4.32 -1.86
C LEU A 395 14.22 -3.04 -2.08
N ALA A 396 14.75 -1.88 -1.68
CA ALA A 396 14.04 -0.61 -1.77
C ALA A 396 13.97 -0.10 -3.22
N ASN A 397 12.97 0.72 -3.54
CA ASN A 397 12.84 1.37 -4.85
C ASN A 397 12.85 0.38 -6.03
N GLY A 398 12.21 -0.77 -5.88
CA GLY A 398 12.27 -1.85 -6.88
C GLY A 398 10.95 -2.21 -7.55
N GLY A 399 9.86 -1.54 -7.16
CA GLY A 399 8.52 -1.86 -7.62
C GLY A 399 7.97 -3.17 -7.06
N VAL A 400 8.54 -3.70 -5.97
CA VAL A 400 8.07 -4.93 -5.30
C VAL A 400 6.58 -4.78 -4.94
N GLN A 401 5.74 -5.72 -5.39
CA GLN A 401 4.28 -5.61 -5.22
C GLN A 401 3.73 -6.28 -3.95
N PHE A 402 4.48 -7.23 -3.39
CA PHE A 402 4.08 -8.01 -2.21
C PHE A 402 5.29 -8.34 -1.36
N LEU A 403 5.07 -8.63 -0.08
CA LEU A 403 6.13 -9.10 0.82
C LEU A 403 6.62 -10.50 0.41
N PRO A 404 7.90 -10.69 0.05
CA PRO A 404 8.38 -11.98 -0.42
C PRO A 404 8.32 -13.07 0.67
N SER A 405 7.66 -14.19 0.39
CA SER A 405 7.41 -15.25 1.39
C SER A 405 8.66 -16.04 1.81
N PHE A 406 9.75 -15.93 1.05
CA PHE A 406 11.03 -16.58 1.38
C PHE A 406 11.71 -15.95 2.61
N ILE A 407 11.49 -14.65 2.85
CA ILE A 407 12.15 -13.91 3.93
C ILE A 407 11.86 -14.55 5.30
N PRO A 408 10.60 -14.68 5.76
CA PRO A 408 10.31 -15.29 7.07
C PRO A 408 10.53 -16.80 7.13
N LYS A 409 10.75 -17.45 5.98
CA LYS A 409 10.97 -18.89 5.89
C LYS A 409 12.46 -19.27 5.98
N TYR A 410 13.35 -18.44 5.43
CA TYR A 410 14.76 -18.78 5.26
C TYR A 410 15.73 -17.79 5.90
N LEU A 411 15.30 -16.56 6.24
CA LEU A 411 16.18 -15.48 6.71
C LEU A 411 15.97 -15.15 8.20
N ASP A 412 16.07 -16.13 9.08
CA ASP A 412 15.87 -16.00 10.54
C ASP A 412 16.91 -15.08 11.24
N LYS A 413 18.11 -14.96 10.65
CA LYS A 413 19.19 -14.07 11.11
C LYS A 413 19.03 -12.60 10.69
N LEU A 414 17.99 -12.29 9.91
CA LEU A 414 17.80 -10.96 9.36
C LEU A 414 17.61 -9.92 10.46
N ASN A 415 18.46 -8.90 10.44
CA ASN A 415 18.46 -7.79 11.38
C ASN A 415 17.84 -6.52 10.78
N THR A 416 18.08 -6.28 9.51
CA THR A 416 17.64 -5.07 8.80
C THR A 416 16.98 -5.46 7.48
N LEU A 417 15.75 -4.97 7.28
CA LEU A 417 15.00 -5.18 6.05
C LEU A 417 14.56 -3.84 5.47
N TRP A 418 15.01 -3.52 4.26
CA TRP A 418 14.60 -2.33 3.53
C TRP A 418 13.74 -2.68 2.34
N LEU A 419 12.48 -2.24 2.40
CA LEU A 419 11.45 -2.42 1.38
C LEU A 419 10.73 -1.09 1.10
N GLY A 420 11.33 0.04 1.46
CA GLY A 420 10.75 1.36 1.21
C GLY A 420 10.65 1.67 -0.29
N HIS A 421 9.78 2.61 -0.66
CA HIS A 421 9.58 3.05 -2.05
C HIS A 421 9.19 1.89 -3.00
N ASN A 422 8.30 1.01 -2.55
CA ASN A 422 7.79 -0.11 -3.34
C ASN A 422 6.26 -0.01 -3.55
N ASN A 423 5.67 -1.05 -4.10
CA ASN A 423 4.23 -1.12 -4.41
C ASN A 423 3.48 -2.07 -3.47
N ILE A 424 3.97 -2.31 -2.25
CA ILE A 424 3.37 -3.27 -1.31
C ILE A 424 2.04 -2.73 -0.77
N ILE A 425 0.97 -3.53 -0.87
CA ILE A 425 -0.40 -3.11 -0.54
C ILE A 425 -0.85 -3.55 0.86
N TYR A 426 -0.36 -4.69 1.35
CA TYR A 426 -0.71 -5.22 2.65
C TYR A 426 0.43 -6.07 3.24
N ILE A 427 0.36 -6.30 4.55
CA ILE A 427 1.30 -7.15 5.29
C ILE A 427 0.53 -8.40 5.76
N PRO A 428 0.92 -9.62 5.37
CA PRO A 428 0.28 -10.84 5.85
C PRO A 428 0.34 -10.97 7.38
N GLU A 429 -0.68 -11.60 7.97
CA GLU A 429 -0.71 -11.88 9.41
C GLU A 429 0.49 -12.74 9.83
N GLY A 430 1.12 -12.36 10.96
CA GLY A 430 2.28 -13.08 11.48
C GLY A 430 3.53 -13.09 10.58
N TYR A 431 3.60 -12.30 9.51
CA TYR A 431 4.72 -12.32 8.57
C TYR A 431 6.09 -12.17 9.26
N PHE A 432 6.17 -11.35 10.30
CA PHE A 432 7.43 -11.10 11.02
C PHE A 432 7.69 -12.05 12.20
N ASN A 433 6.81 -13.01 12.49
CA ASN A 433 6.89 -13.82 13.71
C ASN A 433 8.15 -14.67 13.83
N ASN A 434 8.71 -15.11 12.71
CA ASN A 434 9.94 -15.94 12.69
C ASN A 434 11.22 -15.11 12.59
N LEU A 435 11.13 -13.79 12.41
CA LEU A 435 12.28 -12.91 12.23
C LEU A 435 12.78 -12.35 13.57
N ASN A 436 13.21 -13.24 14.47
CA ASN A 436 13.57 -12.92 15.86
C ASN A 436 14.80 -11.99 16.00
N SER A 437 15.60 -11.85 14.94
CA SER A 437 16.77 -10.97 14.92
C SER A 437 16.48 -9.56 14.39
N LEU A 438 15.27 -9.33 13.86
CA LEU A 438 14.92 -8.11 13.14
C LEU A 438 14.85 -6.91 14.10
N GLN A 439 15.56 -5.85 13.77
CA GLN A 439 15.67 -4.62 14.55
C GLN A 439 15.28 -3.38 13.76
N ILE A 440 15.47 -3.39 12.43
CA ILE A 440 15.20 -2.25 11.56
C ILE A 440 14.31 -2.72 10.41
N LEU A 441 13.12 -2.11 10.29
CA LEU A 441 12.17 -2.38 9.22
C LEU A 441 11.81 -1.06 8.53
N GLN A 442 12.06 -0.99 7.23
CA GLN A 442 11.65 0.14 6.39
C GLN A 442 10.62 -0.32 5.36
N LEU A 443 9.41 0.20 5.48
CA LEU A 443 8.27 -0.01 4.58
C LEU A 443 7.64 1.33 4.19
N ASN A 444 8.38 2.44 4.36
CA ASN A 444 7.93 3.77 4.00
C ASN A 444 7.68 3.90 2.50
N SER A 445 6.81 4.82 2.09
CA SER A 445 6.51 5.09 0.68
C SER A 445 6.05 3.83 -0.08
N ASN A 446 5.16 3.05 0.54
CA ASN A 446 4.48 1.91 -0.08
C ASN A 446 2.97 2.25 -0.26
N LYS A 447 2.17 1.26 -0.62
CA LYS A 447 0.72 1.38 -0.81
C LYS A 447 -0.06 0.68 0.32
N ILE A 448 0.54 0.57 1.51
CA ILE A 448 -0.06 -0.16 2.63
C ILE A 448 -1.29 0.61 3.11
N THR A 449 -2.44 -0.06 3.08
CA THR A 449 -3.72 0.56 3.45
C THR A 449 -4.11 0.25 4.89
N THR A 450 -3.98 -1.01 5.32
CA THR A 450 -4.36 -1.45 6.66
C THR A 450 -3.24 -2.26 7.32
N ILE A 451 -3.23 -2.31 8.64
CA ILE A 451 -2.38 -3.20 9.45
C ILE A 451 -3.33 -4.04 10.29
N ASN A 452 -3.15 -5.36 10.35
CA ASN A 452 -3.98 -6.25 11.15
C ASN A 452 -3.40 -6.37 12.58
N PRO A 453 -4.23 -6.54 13.64
CA PRO A 453 -3.75 -6.74 15.00
C PRO A 453 -2.72 -7.87 15.15
N ASN A 454 -2.84 -8.92 14.32
CA ASN A 454 -1.97 -10.09 14.29
C ASN A 454 -0.74 -9.93 13.39
N THR A 455 -0.57 -8.78 12.70
CA THR A 455 0.60 -8.51 11.86
C THR A 455 1.88 -8.43 12.70
N PHE A 456 1.81 -7.80 13.88
CA PHE A 456 2.95 -7.56 14.75
C PHE A 456 2.75 -8.24 16.10
N SER A 457 3.57 -9.24 16.42
CA SER A 457 3.53 -9.87 17.74
C SER A 457 4.07 -8.95 18.84
N LEU A 458 3.72 -9.24 20.10
CA LEU A 458 4.35 -8.56 21.25
C LEU A 458 5.87 -8.74 21.28
N GLY A 459 6.37 -9.91 20.83
CA GLY A 459 7.79 -10.20 20.68
C GLY A 459 8.46 -9.27 19.67
N PHE A 460 7.82 -9.08 18.50
CA PHE A 460 8.28 -8.16 17.46
C PHE A 460 8.52 -6.75 18.03
N PHE A 461 7.56 -6.17 18.73
CA PHE A 461 7.75 -4.82 19.25
C PHE A 461 8.84 -4.71 20.31
N LYS A 462 9.16 -5.77 21.06
CA LYS A 462 10.24 -5.73 22.07
C LYS A 462 11.61 -5.56 21.43
N GLN A 463 11.90 -6.32 20.38
CA GLN A 463 13.22 -6.35 19.71
C GLN A 463 13.46 -5.17 18.74
N MET A 464 12.40 -4.59 18.16
CA MET A 464 12.55 -3.57 17.13
C MET A 464 13.18 -2.29 17.66
N LYS A 465 14.20 -1.77 16.99
CA LYS A 465 14.80 -0.46 17.27
C LYS A 465 14.14 0.65 16.46
N SER A 466 13.78 0.35 15.22
CA SER A 466 13.28 1.32 14.25
C SER A 466 12.28 0.66 13.31
N ILE A 467 11.10 1.26 13.18
CA ILE A 467 10.05 0.87 12.23
C ILE A 467 9.72 2.10 11.40
N ASP A 468 9.65 1.98 10.08
CA ASP A 468 9.20 3.07 9.23
C ASP A 468 8.05 2.60 8.33
N LEU A 469 6.88 3.23 8.50
CA LEU A 469 5.68 3.04 7.69
C LEU A 469 5.17 4.39 7.16
N SER A 470 6.00 5.43 7.20
CA SER A 470 5.65 6.77 6.71
C SER A 470 5.28 6.76 5.23
N ASN A 471 4.49 7.75 4.80
CA ASN A 471 4.11 7.94 3.40
C ASN A 471 3.43 6.70 2.76
N ASN A 472 2.66 5.96 3.57
CA ASN A 472 1.73 4.94 3.08
C ASN A 472 0.31 5.51 2.96
N THR A 473 -0.51 4.92 2.10
CA THR A 473 -1.89 5.34 1.84
C THR A 473 -2.88 4.68 2.80
N PHE A 474 -2.79 4.99 4.10
CA PHE A 474 -3.59 4.34 5.12
C PHE A 474 -5.11 4.54 4.94
N SER A 475 -5.87 3.46 5.00
CA SER A 475 -7.34 3.49 5.04
C SER A 475 -7.80 3.66 6.49
N CYS A 476 -8.15 4.88 6.86
CA CYS A 476 -8.62 5.24 8.20
C CYS A 476 -10.09 4.86 8.36
N ASN A 477 -10.36 3.57 8.32
CA ASN A 477 -11.63 2.91 8.57
C ASN A 477 -11.59 2.16 9.91
N CYS A 478 -12.60 1.32 10.17
CA CYS A 478 -12.69 0.52 11.39
C CYS A 478 -11.63 -0.57 11.51
N GLU A 479 -11.06 -1.05 10.40
CA GLU A 479 -10.01 -2.06 10.40
C GLU A 479 -8.67 -1.49 10.90
N LEU A 480 -8.38 -0.23 10.61
CA LEU A 480 -7.16 0.45 11.08
C LEU A 480 -7.31 1.07 12.47
N LEU A 481 -8.53 1.12 13.03
CA LEU A 481 -8.82 1.80 14.29
C LEU A 481 -7.94 1.30 15.46
N TRP A 482 -7.71 -0.01 15.56
CA TRP A 482 -6.84 -0.57 16.59
C TRP A 482 -5.42 -0.02 16.50
N PHE A 483 -4.87 0.13 15.28
CA PHE A 483 -3.49 0.58 15.06
C PHE A 483 -3.35 2.07 15.42
N ILE A 484 -4.36 2.87 15.06
CA ILE A 484 -4.45 4.27 15.46
C ILE A 484 -4.50 4.39 16.99
N ASN A 485 -5.34 3.59 17.66
CA ASN A 485 -5.46 3.58 19.12
C ASN A 485 -4.17 3.08 19.81
N PHE A 486 -3.54 2.05 19.25
CA PHE A 486 -2.26 1.52 19.69
C PHE A 486 -1.16 2.61 19.64
N LEU A 487 -1.03 3.34 18.53
CA LEU A 487 -0.06 4.43 18.41
C LEU A 487 -0.39 5.65 19.27
N LYS A 488 -1.66 5.88 19.62
CA LYS A 488 -2.07 6.96 20.54
C LYS A 488 -1.62 6.68 21.97
N THR A 489 -1.83 5.45 22.45
CA THR A 489 -1.66 5.09 23.87
C THR A 489 -0.30 4.50 24.18
N ASN A 490 0.35 3.83 23.22
CA ASN A 490 1.54 3.04 23.50
C ASN A 490 2.85 3.84 23.28
N PRO A 491 3.81 3.82 24.23
CA PRO A 491 5.11 4.50 24.08
C PRO A 491 5.97 3.93 22.94
N ILE A 492 5.66 2.73 22.43
CA ILE A 492 6.31 2.11 21.26
C ILE A 492 6.25 3.03 20.02
N ARG A 493 5.28 3.96 19.94
CA ARG A 493 5.20 4.98 18.88
C ARG A 493 6.49 5.76 18.64
N LYS A 494 7.38 5.90 19.65
CA LYS A 494 8.71 6.53 19.51
C LYS A 494 9.67 5.77 18.59
N ARG A 495 9.42 4.48 18.35
CA ARG A 495 10.21 3.63 17.45
C ARG A 495 9.75 3.75 15.99
N PHE A 496 8.63 4.42 15.75
CA PHE A 496 8.13 4.71 14.40
C PHE A 496 8.77 6.00 13.88
N ASN A 497 9.63 5.90 12.87
CA ASN A 497 10.31 7.04 12.27
C ASN A 497 9.30 7.98 11.61
N HIS A 498 9.56 9.29 11.60
CA HIS A 498 8.70 10.32 10.98
C HIS A 498 7.26 10.45 11.55
N PHE A 499 6.91 9.68 12.58
CA PHE A 499 5.64 9.81 13.29
C PHE A 499 5.61 11.10 14.15
N PRO A 500 4.47 11.83 14.21
CA PRO A 500 3.20 11.57 13.53
C PRO A 500 3.06 12.26 12.17
N LYS A 501 4.05 13.04 11.74
CA LYS A 501 3.92 13.98 10.62
C LYS A 501 3.61 13.29 9.29
N GLU A 502 4.30 12.19 9.01
CA GLU A 502 4.22 11.48 7.72
C GLU A 502 3.31 10.25 7.77
N TYR A 503 2.48 10.13 8.81
CA TYR A 503 1.50 9.06 8.99
C TYR A 503 0.11 9.66 8.76
N THR A 504 -0.32 9.66 7.50
CA THR A 504 -1.57 10.30 7.07
C THR A 504 -2.54 9.29 6.46
N CYS A 505 -3.83 9.60 6.50
CA CYS A 505 -4.86 8.79 5.86
C CYS A 505 -4.92 9.12 4.36
N GLY A 506 -5.04 8.10 3.51
CA GLY A 506 -5.40 8.24 2.09
C GLY A 506 -6.90 8.06 1.83
N SER A 507 -7.62 7.39 2.74
CA SER A 507 -9.07 7.19 2.66
C SER A 507 -9.68 7.04 4.07
N PRO A 508 -11.02 7.17 4.22
CA PRO A 508 -11.97 7.76 3.28
C PRO A 508 -11.69 9.25 3.02
N THR A 509 -12.37 9.85 2.03
CA THR A 509 -12.17 11.26 1.60
C THR A 509 -12.23 12.26 2.75
N VAL A 510 -13.06 12.01 3.78
CA VAL A 510 -13.21 12.85 4.99
C VAL A 510 -11.92 12.95 5.82
N PHE A 511 -11.08 11.91 5.78
CA PHE A 511 -9.80 11.86 6.51
C PHE A 511 -8.59 12.03 5.60
N ASN A 512 -8.76 12.10 4.27
CA ASN A 512 -7.64 12.20 3.33
C ASN A 512 -6.69 13.36 3.69
N GLY A 513 -5.39 13.07 3.76
CA GLY A 513 -4.33 14.01 4.15
C GLY A 513 -4.25 14.33 5.65
N LYS A 514 -5.20 13.88 6.48
CA LYS A 514 -5.13 14.08 7.93
C LYS A 514 -4.17 13.08 8.57
N GLN A 515 -3.48 13.51 9.62
CA GLN A 515 -2.61 12.63 10.40
C GLN A 515 -3.43 11.59 11.15
N LEU A 516 -2.88 10.37 11.34
CA LEU A 516 -3.57 9.28 12.06
C LEU A 516 -4.06 9.71 13.46
N LEU A 517 -3.27 10.54 14.16
CA LEU A 517 -3.64 11.05 15.50
C LEU A 517 -4.89 11.94 15.50
N GLN A 518 -5.21 12.59 14.38
CA GLN A 518 -6.34 13.51 14.26
C GLN A 518 -7.65 12.79 13.92
N VAL A 519 -7.59 11.50 13.58
CA VAL A 519 -8.78 10.70 13.24
C VAL A 519 -9.64 10.50 14.49
N ARG A 520 -10.93 10.84 14.34
CA ARG A 520 -11.98 10.67 15.35
C ARG A 520 -12.95 9.58 14.87
N LEU A 521 -12.58 8.33 15.12
CA LEU A 521 -13.44 7.16 14.96
C LEU A 521 -13.67 6.58 16.37
N SER A 522 -14.91 6.22 16.68
CA SER A 522 -15.25 5.57 17.94
C SER A 522 -15.48 4.06 17.72
N GLU A 523 -15.15 3.25 18.71
CA GLU A 523 -15.45 1.81 18.67
C GLU A 523 -16.96 1.56 18.48
N HIS A 524 -17.81 2.41 19.06
CA HIS A 524 -19.26 2.35 18.87
C HIS A 524 -19.70 2.58 17.42
N THR A 525 -19.06 3.53 16.71
CA THR A 525 -19.31 3.75 15.27
C THR A 525 -18.93 2.52 14.44
N CYS A 526 -17.91 1.79 14.88
CA CYS A 526 -17.40 0.60 14.21
C CYS A 526 -18.09 -0.70 14.61
N ALA A 527 -18.81 -0.72 15.73
CA ALA A 527 -19.54 -1.88 16.22
C ALA A 527 -20.88 -2.11 15.50
N VAL A 528 -21.41 -1.10 14.80
CA VAL A 528 -22.63 -1.26 13.99
C VAL A 528 -22.26 -1.99 12.71
N THR A 529 -22.36 -3.32 12.74
CA THR A 529 -22.12 -4.17 11.57
C THR A 529 -23.26 -4.05 10.56
N GLU A 530 -23.00 -4.38 9.29
CA GLU A 530 -24.04 -4.43 8.24
C GLU A 530 -25.23 -5.31 8.64
N GLN A 531 -25.01 -6.36 9.44
CA GLN A 531 -26.09 -7.20 9.96
C GLN A 531 -27.07 -6.43 10.86
N VAL A 532 -26.57 -5.57 11.75
CA VAL A 532 -27.42 -4.75 12.63
C VAL A 532 -28.22 -3.74 11.81
N ARG A 533 -27.61 -3.16 10.77
CA ARG A 533 -28.29 -2.23 9.85
C ARG A 533 -29.44 -2.92 9.10
N ILE A 534 -29.21 -4.14 8.59
CA ILE A 534 -30.22 -4.95 7.92
C ILE A 534 -31.37 -5.30 8.89
N ILE A 535 -31.06 -5.67 10.13
CA ILE A 535 -32.07 -5.97 11.16
C ILE A 535 -32.94 -4.75 11.45
N ILE A 536 -32.35 -3.56 11.58
CA ILE A 536 -33.13 -2.33 11.83
C ILE A 536 -34.08 -2.05 10.66
N ILE A 537 -33.59 -2.19 9.42
CA ILE A 537 -34.42 -1.96 8.22
C ILE A 537 -35.53 -3.01 8.13
N SER A 538 -35.24 -4.30 8.34
CA SER A 538 -36.23 -5.37 8.26
C SER A 538 -37.32 -5.23 9.33
N VAL A 539 -36.94 -4.89 10.57
CA VAL A 539 -37.89 -4.64 11.66
C VAL A 539 -38.75 -3.41 11.37
N SER A 540 -38.15 -2.31 10.91
CA SER A 540 -38.89 -1.08 10.58
C SER A 540 -39.88 -1.29 9.44
N THR A 541 -39.46 -2.04 8.40
CA THR A 541 -40.32 -2.37 7.26
C THR A 541 -41.42 -3.35 7.67
N GLY A 542 -41.11 -4.31 8.53
CA GLY A 542 -42.10 -5.25 9.10
C GLY A 542 -43.18 -4.55 9.92
N ILE A 543 -42.80 -3.57 10.76
CA ILE A 543 -43.76 -2.75 11.52
C ILE A 543 -44.65 -1.95 10.58
N LEU A 544 -44.08 -1.33 9.53
CA LEU A 544 -44.87 -0.57 8.56
C LEU A 544 -45.88 -1.46 7.81
N LEU A 545 -45.46 -2.64 7.37
CA LEU A 545 -46.34 -3.61 6.71
C LEU A 545 -47.42 -4.15 7.66
N LEU A 546 -47.10 -4.35 8.94
CA LEU A 546 -48.08 -4.75 9.95
C LEU A 546 -49.14 -3.66 10.12
N LEU A 547 -48.74 -2.39 10.25
CA LEU A 547 -49.68 -1.26 10.38
C LEU A 547 -50.55 -1.10 9.13
N LEU A 548 -49.96 -1.24 7.93
CA LEU A 548 -50.69 -1.20 6.66
C LEU A 548 -51.70 -2.36 6.56
N SER A 549 -51.30 -3.58 6.91
CA SER A 549 -52.20 -4.73 6.88
C SER A 549 -53.35 -4.61 7.88
N ILE A 550 -53.08 -4.14 9.12
CA ILE A 550 -54.13 -3.83 10.10
C ILE A 550 -55.09 -2.75 9.56
N SER A 551 -54.57 -1.69 8.94
CA SER A 551 -55.38 -0.63 8.34
C SER A 551 -56.26 -1.14 7.20
N VAL A 552 -55.72 -2.00 6.32
CA VAL A 552 -56.47 -2.64 5.22
C VAL A 552 -57.53 -3.57 5.78
N VAL A 553 -57.20 -4.45 6.72
CA VAL A 553 -58.15 -5.36 7.37
C VAL A 553 -59.26 -4.58 8.06
N TYR A 554 -58.94 -3.49 8.74
CA TYR A 554 -59.93 -2.63 9.38
C TYR A 554 -60.85 -1.95 8.34
N ARG A 555 -60.28 -1.41 7.25
CA ARG A 555 -61.03 -0.78 6.16
C ARG A 555 -62.01 -1.75 5.49
N TYR A 556 -61.61 -3.00 5.29
CA TYR A 556 -62.39 -4.02 4.58
C TYR A 556 -63.06 -5.05 5.51
N ARG A 557 -63.15 -4.77 6.81
CA ARG A 557 -63.65 -5.73 7.82
C ARG A 557 -65.03 -6.33 7.54
N TRP A 558 -65.93 -5.56 6.92
CA TRP A 558 -67.26 -6.03 6.54
C TRP A 558 -67.24 -6.98 5.34
N TYR A 559 -66.37 -6.71 4.37
CA TYR A 559 -66.17 -7.55 3.19
C TYR A 559 -65.45 -8.87 3.53
N LEU A 560 -64.44 -8.81 4.40
CA LEU A 560 -63.74 -10.01 4.90
C LEU A 560 -64.68 -10.92 5.72
N ARG A 561 -65.55 -10.34 6.57
CA ARG A 561 -66.61 -11.10 7.24
C ARG A 561 -67.50 -11.79 6.22
N TYR A 562 -68.01 -11.07 5.22
CA TYR A 562 -68.85 -11.63 4.17
C TYR A 562 -68.20 -12.82 3.44
N ILE A 563 -66.93 -12.70 3.02
CA ILE A 563 -66.21 -13.82 2.36
C ILE A 563 -66.07 -15.03 3.29
N ILE A 564 -65.71 -14.81 4.56
CA ILE A 564 -65.58 -15.89 5.56
C ILE A 564 -66.94 -16.58 5.77
N TYR A 565 -68.03 -15.81 5.83
CA TYR A 565 -69.39 -16.36 5.91
C TYR A 565 -69.74 -17.18 4.67
N MET A 566 -69.44 -16.70 3.46
CA MET A 566 -69.69 -17.43 2.21
C MET A 566 -68.86 -18.71 2.10
N ALA A 567 -67.60 -18.69 2.54
CA ALA A 567 -66.76 -19.89 2.57
C ALA A 567 -67.30 -20.94 3.54
N ARG A 568 -67.75 -20.52 4.74
CA ARG A 568 -68.45 -21.40 5.69
C ARG A 568 -69.74 -21.94 5.11
N PHE A 569 -70.52 -21.11 4.42
CA PHE A 569 -71.76 -21.51 3.77
C PHE A 569 -71.53 -22.58 2.69
N HIS A 570 -70.56 -22.38 1.80
CA HIS A 570 -70.21 -23.39 0.79
C HIS A 570 -69.77 -24.72 1.41
N HIS A 571 -69.02 -24.68 2.52
CA HIS A 571 -68.63 -25.89 3.24
C HIS A 571 -69.85 -26.61 3.86
N VAL A 572 -70.77 -25.89 4.49
CA VAL A 572 -71.99 -26.47 5.09
C VAL A 572 -72.93 -27.03 4.03
N ARG A 573 -73.07 -26.35 2.90
CA ARG A 573 -73.89 -26.80 1.76
C ARG A 573 -73.30 -28.00 1.04
N TYR A 574 -71.98 -28.05 0.89
CA TYR A 574 -71.28 -29.22 0.36
C TYR A 574 -71.55 -30.47 1.21
N GLN A 575 -71.61 -30.31 2.55
CA GLN A 575 -72.01 -31.41 3.44
C GLN A 575 -73.50 -31.81 3.31
N ARG A 576 -74.41 -30.87 3.00
CA ARG A 576 -75.83 -31.20 2.74
C ARG A 576 -76.03 -31.95 1.42
N LEU A 577 -75.31 -31.58 0.35
CA LEU A 577 -75.38 -32.24 -0.95
C LEU A 577 -74.88 -33.68 -0.93
N LEU A 578 -73.93 -34.01 -0.05
CA LEU A 578 -73.42 -35.37 0.14
C LEU A 578 -74.39 -36.30 0.88
N ASN A 579 -75.39 -35.76 1.60
CA ASN A 579 -76.28 -36.53 2.49
C ASN A 579 -77.70 -36.78 1.95
N GLY A 580 -77.93 -36.61 0.64
CA GLY A 580 -79.23 -36.94 0.01
C GLY A 580 -80.26 -35.81 0.10
N GLY A 581 -80.91 -35.52 -1.02
CA GLY A 581 -81.73 -34.32 -1.27
C GLY A 581 -82.82 -34.05 -0.23
N GLY A 582 -82.80 -32.85 0.33
CA GLY A 582 -83.74 -32.41 1.37
C GLY A 582 -85.06 -31.90 0.82
N ASN A 583 -86.17 -32.34 1.44
CA ASN A 583 -87.45 -31.64 1.41
C ASN A 583 -87.27 -30.20 1.89
N TYR A 584 -87.77 -29.21 1.15
CA TYR A 584 -87.82 -27.82 1.62
C TYR A 584 -88.73 -27.73 2.86
N MET A 585 -88.28 -26.99 3.87
CA MET A 585 -89.02 -26.77 5.13
C MET A 585 -90.18 -25.81 4.93
N TYR A 586 -90.01 -24.85 4.00
CA TYR A 586 -91.01 -23.87 3.62
C TYR A 586 -91.22 -23.91 2.11
N ASP A 587 -92.44 -23.60 1.67
CA ASP A 587 -92.79 -23.51 0.26
C ASP A 587 -92.42 -22.14 -0.31
N VAL A 588 -92.59 -21.06 0.48
CA VAL A 588 -92.22 -19.70 0.09
C VAL A 588 -91.60 -18.94 1.27
N TYR A 589 -90.48 -18.29 1.03
CA TYR A 589 -89.94 -17.24 1.89
C TYR A 589 -90.52 -15.89 1.46
N LEU A 590 -91.15 -15.14 2.36
CA LEU A 590 -91.75 -13.85 2.04
C LEU A 590 -90.94 -12.72 2.68
N SER A 591 -90.47 -11.79 1.85
CA SER A 591 -89.79 -10.57 2.29
C SER A 591 -90.65 -9.35 1.96
N SER A 592 -91.01 -8.60 2.99
CA SER A 592 -91.67 -7.29 2.92
C SER A 592 -91.05 -6.39 3.98
N CYS A 593 -90.87 -5.11 3.62
CA CYS A 593 -90.29 -4.10 4.51
C CYS A 593 -91.05 -2.78 4.47
N ASP A 594 -92.28 -2.83 3.96
CA ASP A 594 -93.18 -1.69 3.94
C ASP A 594 -94.28 -1.89 4.97
N VAL A 595 -94.12 -1.21 6.10
CA VAL A 595 -95.07 -1.28 7.22
C VAL A 595 -96.48 -0.85 6.80
N ASP A 596 -96.61 0.00 5.77
CA ASP A 596 -97.93 0.44 5.28
C ASP A 596 -98.67 -0.67 4.50
N PHE A 597 -97.98 -1.73 4.13
CA PHE A 597 -98.50 -2.86 3.35
C PHE A 597 -98.56 -4.16 4.14
N ASP A 598 -98.05 -4.16 5.38
CA ASP A 598 -98.08 -5.31 6.27
C ASP A 598 -99.53 -5.74 6.54
N ASP A 599 -100.47 -4.81 6.74
CA ASP A 599 -101.89 -5.14 6.94
C ASP A 599 -102.47 -5.93 5.75
N VAL A 600 -102.16 -5.53 4.51
CA VAL A 600 -102.61 -6.25 3.29
C VAL A 600 -101.95 -7.63 3.19
N ILE A 601 -100.65 -7.72 3.54
CA ILE A 601 -99.91 -8.98 3.50
C ILE A 601 -100.42 -9.95 4.57
N TYR A 602 -100.62 -9.51 5.81
CA TYR A 602 -100.99 -10.37 6.92
C TYR A 602 -102.49 -10.66 7.02
N ASP A 603 -103.36 -9.72 6.64
CA ASP A 603 -104.82 -9.89 6.77
C ASP A 603 -105.47 -10.48 5.51
N GLU A 604 -104.88 -10.26 4.32
CA GLU A 604 -105.44 -10.77 3.05
C GLU A 604 -104.56 -11.83 2.39
N LEU A 605 -103.26 -11.60 2.27
CA LEU A 605 -102.38 -12.45 1.44
C LEU A 605 -101.98 -13.75 2.16
N VAL A 606 -101.46 -13.65 3.37
CA VAL A 606 -100.96 -14.77 4.17
C VAL A 606 -102.06 -15.80 4.48
N PRO A 607 -103.27 -15.42 4.92
CA PRO A 607 -104.35 -16.38 5.20
C PRO A 607 -104.78 -17.14 3.94
N ARG A 608 -104.86 -16.46 2.78
CA ARG A 608 -105.19 -17.12 1.50
C ARG A 608 -104.12 -18.09 1.03
N LEU A 609 -102.84 -17.80 1.27
CA LEU A 609 -101.73 -18.68 0.89
C LEU A 609 -101.57 -19.88 1.85
N GLU A 610 -101.73 -19.68 3.15
CA GLU A 610 -101.59 -20.74 4.17
C GLU A 610 -102.86 -21.62 4.26
N GLU A 611 -104.06 -21.02 4.39
CA GLU A 611 -105.32 -21.76 4.54
C GLU A 611 -105.96 -22.15 3.21
N GLY A 612 -105.88 -21.26 2.20
CA GLY A 612 -106.48 -21.49 0.88
C GLY A 612 -105.66 -22.39 -0.03
N MET A 613 -104.33 -22.32 0.02
CA MET A 613 -103.42 -23.11 -0.83
C MET A 613 -102.57 -24.14 -0.07
N GLY A 614 -102.62 -24.16 1.27
CA GLY A 614 -101.88 -25.11 2.09
C GLY A 614 -100.36 -24.92 2.09
N LEU A 615 -99.86 -23.71 1.80
CA LEU A 615 -98.43 -23.42 1.69
C LEU A 615 -97.80 -23.15 3.06
N ARG A 616 -96.57 -23.60 3.28
CA ARG A 616 -95.78 -23.24 4.47
C ARG A 616 -94.97 -21.98 4.18
N LEU A 617 -95.36 -20.86 4.77
CA LEU A 617 -94.64 -19.59 4.61
C LEU A 617 -93.63 -19.37 5.74
N TYR A 618 -92.51 -18.75 5.41
CA TYR A 618 -91.61 -18.15 6.40
C TYR A 618 -91.58 -16.64 6.21
N ILE A 619 -91.88 -15.90 7.27
CA ILE A 619 -91.90 -14.43 7.29
C ILE A 619 -90.97 -13.94 8.40
N PRO A 620 -89.86 -13.24 8.10
CA PRO A 620 -88.85 -12.87 9.09
C PRO A 620 -89.36 -12.11 10.31
N GLN A 621 -90.34 -11.22 10.10
CA GLN A 621 -90.95 -10.38 11.13
C GLN A 621 -91.86 -11.18 12.06
N ARG A 622 -92.48 -12.27 11.57
CA ARG A 622 -93.37 -13.16 12.32
C ARG A 622 -92.60 -14.29 13.02
N ASP A 623 -91.69 -14.93 12.29
CA ASP A 623 -91.11 -16.23 12.64
C ASP A 623 -89.66 -16.12 13.16
N GLY A 624 -89.06 -14.93 13.12
CA GLY A 624 -87.65 -14.71 13.48
C GLY A 624 -87.37 -14.57 14.99
N GLN A 625 -86.46 -15.40 15.52
CA GLN A 625 -86.00 -15.37 16.93
C GLN A 625 -84.47 -15.50 17.03
N GLY A 626 -83.70 -14.40 17.10
CA GLY A 626 -82.23 -14.43 17.14
C GLY A 626 -81.50 -13.55 16.11
N ASN A 627 -80.30 -13.96 15.67
CA ASN A 627 -79.47 -13.18 14.74
C ASN A 627 -80.10 -13.09 13.34
N LYS A 628 -80.51 -11.88 12.95
CA LYS A 628 -81.26 -11.60 11.71
C LYS A 628 -80.57 -12.15 10.45
N ILE A 629 -79.26 -11.99 10.30
CA ILE A 629 -78.54 -12.37 9.07
C ILE A 629 -78.49 -13.90 8.88
N ASP A 630 -78.17 -14.63 9.95
CA ASP A 630 -78.06 -16.09 9.87
C ASP A 630 -79.42 -16.74 9.57
N GLN A 631 -80.52 -16.16 10.10
CA GLN A 631 -81.89 -16.60 9.84
C GLN A 631 -82.34 -16.35 8.41
N ILE A 632 -82.04 -15.17 7.87
CA ILE A 632 -82.35 -14.84 6.47
C ILE A 632 -81.76 -15.91 5.57
N ILE A 633 -80.46 -16.19 5.73
CA ILE A 633 -79.75 -17.16 4.89
C ILE A 633 -80.31 -18.57 5.09
N SER A 634 -80.48 -19.03 6.35
CA SER A 634 -80.90 -20.41 6.62
C SER A 634 -82.33 -20.69 6.14
N ASN A 635 -83.23 -19.72 6.33
CA ASN A 635 -84.65 -19.91 6.04
C ASN A 635 -84.98 -19.61 4.57
N MET A 636 -84.26 -18.70 3.90
CA MET A 636 -84.31 -18.58 2.44
C MET A 636 -83.74 -19.83 1.75
N ASP A 637 -82.71 -20.48 2.29
CA ASP A 637 -82.18 -21.75 1.78
C ASP A 637 -83.16 -22.92 2.00
N ALA A 638 -83.85 -22.93 3.14
CA ALA A 638 -84.86 -23.92 3.47
C ALA A 638 -86.21 -23.72 2.74
N SER A 639 -86.34 -22.65 1.95
CA SER A 639 -87.55 -22.31 1.19
C SER A 639 -87.43 -22.66 -0.28
N ARG A 640 -88.50 -23.23 -0.86
CA ARG A 640 -88.55 -23.62 -2.27
C ARG A 640 -88.53 -22.41 -3.22
N LYS A 641 -89.31 -21.37 -2.91
CA LYS A 641 -89.31 -20.08 -3.64
C LYS A 641 -89.08 -18.91 -2.69
N VAL A 642 -88.62 -17.78 -3.22
CA VAL A 642 -88.46 -16.51 -2.50
C VAL A 642 -89.35 -15.46 -3.16
N MET A 643 -90.24 -14.85 -2.39
CA MET A 643 -91.16 -13.82 -2.82
C MET A 643 -90.75 -12.47 -2.22
N LEU A 644 -90.45 -11.50 -3.07
CA LEU A 644 -89.99 -10.16 -2.68
C LEU A 644 -91.09 -9.13 -2.98
N PHE A 645 -91.55 -8.42 -1.95
CA PHE A 645 -92.49 -7.30 -2.07
C PHE A 645 -91.74 -5.97 -2.08
N ILE A 646 -91.46 -5.46 -3.27
CA ILE A 646 -90.63 -4.27 -3.48
C ILE A 646 -91.49 -3.00 -3.41
N SER A 647 -91.07 -2.07 -2.55
CA SER A 647 -91.55 -0.69 -2.46
C SER A 647 -90.38 0.29 -2.31
N ASP A 648 -90.66 1.59 -2.24
CA ASP A 648 -89.66 2.63 -1.99
C ASP A 648 -88.97 2.46 -0.63
N LYS A 649 -89.72 2.11 0.42
CA LYS A 649 -89.15 1.81 1.75
C LYS A 649 -88.31 0.53 1.77
N TYR A 650 -88.60 -0.42 0.89
CA TYR A 650 -87.83 -1.66 0.77
C TYR A 650 -86.35 -1.40 0.44
N VAL A 651 -86.06 -0.34 -0.32
CA VAL A 651 -84.70 0.03 -0.74
C VAL A 651 -83.91 0.78 0.35
N GLU A 652 -84.60 1.37 1.32
CA GLU A 652 -83.98 2.15 2.40
C GLU A 652 -83.50 1.28 3.57
N ASP A 653 -84.10 0.10 3.76
CA ASP A 653 -83.73 -0.81 4.85
C ASP A 653 -82.53 -1.71 4.48
N GLY A 654 -81.47 -1.62 5.30
CA GLY A 654 -80.22 -2.36 5.07
C GLY A 654 -80.33 -3.88 5.18
N TYR A 655 -81.35 -4.42 5.86
CA TYR A 655 -81.64 -5.86 5.91
C TYR A 655 -82.45 -6.31 4.70
N CYS A 656 -83.38 -5.50 4.21
CA CYS A 656 -84.22 -5.81 3.05
C CYS A 656 -83.42 -5.74 1.74
N GLU A 657 -82.50 -4.78 1.66
CA GLU A 657 -81.50 -4.73 0.60
C GLU A 657 -80.54 -5.93 0.67
N PHE A 658 -80.22 -6.43 1.87
CA PHE A 658 -79.45 -7.66 2.04
C PHE A 658 -80.25 -8.90 1.61
N GLU A 659 -81.53 -9.01 1.97
CA GLU A 659 -82.46 -10.06 1.56
C GLU A 659 -82.62 -10.11 0.02
N ALA A 660 -82.85 -8.97 -0.62
CA ALA A 660 -82.91 -8.87 -2.08
C ALA A 660 -81.57 -9.21 -2.75
N SER A 661 -80.44 -8.76 -2.18
CA SER A 661 -79.10 -9.10 -2.68
C SER A 661 -78.82 -10.60 -2.57
N PHE A 662 -79.24 -11.24 -1.49
CA PHE A 662 -79.09 -12.67 -1.30
C PHE A 662 -80.00 -13.46 -2.25
N ALA A 663 -81.28 -13.09 -2.34
CA ALA A 663 -82.25 -13.70 -3.26
C ALA A 663 -81.81 -13.59 -4.72
N TYR A 664 -81.29 -12.42 -5.15
CA TYR A 664 -80.79 -12.21 -6.50
C TYR A 664 -79.54 -13.04 -6.81
N ASN A 665 -78.59 -13.14 -5.87
CA ASN A 665 -77.42 -14.01 -6.05
C ASN A 665 -77.82 -15.50 -6.09
N LYS A 666 -78.80 -15.91 -5.28
CA LYS A 666 -79.35 -17.27 -5.32
C LYS A 666 -80.04 -17.54 -6.67
N TYR A 667 -80.83 -16.59 -7.17
CA TYR A 667 -81.44 -16.63 -8.51
C TYR A 667 -80.40 -16.80 -9.64
N ILE A 668 -79.29 -16.05 -9.61
CA ILE A 668 -78.21 -16.18 -10.60
C ILE A 668 -77.59 -17.58 -10.57
N ASN A 669 -77.39 -18.15 -9.38
CA ASN A 669 -76.64 -19.38 -9.21
C ASN A 669 -77.49 -20.67 -9.36
N GLU A 670 -78.81 -20.61 -9.17
CA GLU A 670 -79.66 -21.82 -8.98
C GLU A 670 -80.79 -22.04 -10.00
N LYS A 671 -80.80 -21.31 -11.13
CA LYS A 671 -81.87 -21.24 -12.17
C LYS A 671 -83.02 -20.27 -11.83
N ARG A 672 -83.71 -19.82 -12.89
CA ARG A 672 -84.57 -18.62 -12.95
C ARG A 672 -85.92 -18.70 -12.19
N ASP A 673 -86.38 -19.88 -11.76
CA ASP A 673 -87.75 -20.03 -11.21
C ASP A 673 -87.86 -19.93 -9.69
N LEU A 674 -86.77 -19.54 -9.02
CA LEU A 674 -86.68 -19.44 -7.57
C LEU A 674 -87.27 -18.13 -7.00
N MET A 675 -87.29 -17.05 -7.78
CA MET A 675 -87.61 -15.70 -7.30
C MET A 675 -88.91 -15.17 -7.91
N ILE A 676 -89.87 -14.79 -7.06
CA ILE A 676 -91.11 -14.12 -7.42
C ILE A 676 -91.01 -12.67 -6.95
N VAL A 677 -91.18 -11.71 -7.85
CA VAL A 677 -91.06 -10.29 -7.54
C VAL A 677 -92.44 -9.65 -7.64
N VAL A 678 -92.89 -9.03 -6.56
CA VAL A 678 -94.14 -8.27 -6.48
C VAL A 678 -93.80 -6.80 -6.25
N VAL A 679 -94.29 -5.91 -7.11
CA VAL A 679 -94.09 -4.47 -6.99
C VAL A 679 -95.38 -3.85 -6.45
N LEU A 680 -95.28 -3.25 -5.26
CA LEU A 680 -96.43 -2.70 -4.54
C LEU A 680 -96.86 -1.32 -5.05
N ARG A 681 -95.90 -0.48 -5.47
CA ARG A 681 -96.11 0.87 -6.03
C ARG A 681 -95.00 1.21 -7.02
N GLU A 682 -95.22 2.21 -7.88
CA GLU A 682 -94.19 2.68 -8.81
C GLU A 682 -92.99 3.28 -8.06
N LEU A 683 -91.80 2.77 -8.36
CA LEU A 683 -90.55 3.26 -7.79
C LEU A 683 -90.05 4.48 -8.57
N GLY A 684 -89.76 5.57 -7.86
CA GLY A 684 -89.10 6.73 -8.47
C GLY A 684 -87.71 6.38 -8.98
N ALA A 685 -87.36 6.82 -10.20
CA ALA A 685 -86.10 6.48 -10.88
C ALA A 685 -84.81 6.83 -10.10
N LEU A 686 -84.89 7.67 -9.06
CA LEU A 686 -83.76 8.08 -8.22
C LEU A 686 -83.55 7.20 -6.97
N ASN A 687 -84.50 6.33 -6.61
CA ASN A 687 -84.49 5.57 -5.36
C ASN A 687 -84.22 4.06 -5.56
N VAL A 688 -83.50 3.67 -6.62
CA VAL A 688 -83.25 2.24 -6.93
C VAL A 688 -81.77 1.89 -6.74
N THR A 689 -81.48 0.92 -5.86
CA THR A 689 -80.11 0.37 -5.69
C THR A 689 -79.70 -0.46 -6.89
N LYS A 690 -78.38 -0.68 -7.07
CA LYS A 690 -77.86 -1.50 -8.17
C LYS A 690 -78.43 -2.92 -8.18
N THR A 691 -78.77 -3.48 -7.02
CA THR A 691 -79.35 -4.81 -6.89
C THR A 691 -80.81 -4.81 -7.34
N ILE A 692 -81.62 -3.89 -6.83
CA ILE A 692 -83.04 -3.79 -7.16
C ILE A 692 -83.23 -3.46 -8.65
N HIS A 693 -82.38 -2.60 -9.23
CA HIS A 693 -82.39 -2.34 -10.67
C HIS A 693 -82.16 -3.63 -11.47
N LYS A 694 -81.24 -4.50 -11.03
CA LYS A 694 -80.98 -5.78 -11.69
C LYS A 694 -82.11 -6.78 -11.52
N ILE A 695 -82.84 -6.76 -10.40
CA ILE A 695 -84.02 -7.59 -10.15
C ILE A 695 -85.19 -7.14 -11.05
N LEU A 696 -85.44 -5.83 -11.13
CA LEU A 696 -86.52 -5.25 -11.95
C LEU A 696 -86.22 -5.27 -13.46
N ALA A 697 -84.95 -5.39 -13.84
CA ALA A 697 -84.56 -5.61 -15.24
C ALA A 697 -84.89 -7.02 -15.74
N VAL A 698 -85.37 -7.91 -14.87
CA VAL A 698 -85.92 -9.22 -15.25
C VAL A 698 -87.41 -9.00 -15.58
N ASP A 699 -87.82 -9.25 -16.82
CA ASP A 699 -89.13 -8.85 -17.42
C ASP A 699 -90.42 -9.41 -16.75
N HIS A 700 -90.34 -10.08 -15.60
CA HIS A 700 -91.41 -10.93 -15.05
C HIS A 700 -91.75 -10.60 -13.59
N TYR A 701 -92.11 -9.34 -13.29
CA TYR A 701 -92.63 -8.95 -11.97
C TYR A 701 -94.15 -8.76 -12.00
N ILE A 702 -94.79 -9.02 -10.87
CA ILE A 702 -96.25 -8.89 -10.69
C ILE A 702 -96.52 -7.53 -10.03
N LYS A 703 -97.42 -6.73 -10.60
CA LYS A 703 -97.86 -5.47 -9.99
C LYS A 703 -99.10 -5.71 -9.12
N TRP A 704 -99.14 -5.10 -7.94
CA TRP A 704 -100.35 -5.05 -7.12
C TRP A 704 -101.31 -3.96 -7.64
N GLY A 705 -102.61 -4.26 -7.73
CA GLY A 705 -103.66 -3.34 -8.15
C GLY A 705 -104.80 -3.24 -7.11
N TRP A 706 -105.56 -2.15 -7.14
CA TRP A 706 -106.59 -1.84 -6.13
C TRP A 706 -108.02 -2.02 -6.63
N ASP A 707 -108.22 -2.22 -7.94
CA ASP A 707 -109.50 -2.56 -8.55
C ASP A 707 -109.74 -4.07 -8.58
N GLU A 708 -111.02 -4.46 -8.56
CA GLU A 708 -111.47 -5.85 -8.42
C GLU A 708 -110.92 -6.76 -9.54
N GLU A 709 -110.81 -6.24 -10.77
CA GLU A 709 -110.27 -6.93 -11.94
C GLU A 709 -108.75 -7.17 -11.81
N SER A 710 -107.99 -6.19 -11.29
CA SER A 710 -106.55 -6.32 -11.04
C SER A 710 -106.21 -7.26 -9.88
N VAL A 711 -107.07 -7.35 -8.86
CA VAL A 711 -106.89 -8.28 -7.74
C VAL A 711 -107.04 -9.73 -8.21
N GLU A 712 -108.06 -10.04 -9.02
CA GLU A 712 -108.20 -11.39 -9.62
C GLU A 712 -106.99 -11.76 -10.49
N LEU A 713 -106.51 -10.80 -11.29
CA LEU A 713 -105.37 -10.99 -12.19
C LEU A 713 -104.04 -11.20 -11.42
N PHE A 714 -103.89 -10.53 -10.28
CA PHE A 714 -102.77 -10.72 -9.35
C PHE A 714 -102.76 -12.15 -8.79
N TRP A 715 -103.91 -12.64 -8.32
CA TRP A 715 -104.03 -13.98 -7.75
C TRP A 715 -103.79 -15.08 -8.78
N LEU A 716 -104.26 -14.89 -10.02
CA LEU A 716 -103.94 -15.79 -11.12
C LEU A 716 -102.42 -15.88 -11.34
N LYS A 717 -101.73 -14.73 -11.44
CA LYS A 717 -100.27 -14.68 -11.68
C LYS A 717 -99.45 -15.26 -10.53
N ILE A 718 -99.83 -14.98 -9.28
CA ILE A 718 -99.15 -15.56 -8.11
C ILE A 718 -99.32 -17.07 -8.05
N THR A 719 -100.53 -17.57 -8.28
CA THR A 719 -100.80 -19.02 -8.25
C THR A 719 -99.98 -19.75 -9.31
N THR A 720 -99.91 -19.19 -10.53
CA THR A 720 -99.06 -19.71 -11.61
C THR A 720 -97.58 -19.64 -11.23
N ALA A 721 -97.10 -18.52 -10.69
CA ALA A 721 -95.70 -18.35 -10.30
C ALA A 721 -95.28 -19.32 -9.17
N ILE A 722 -96.18 -19.69 -8.26
CA ILE A 722 -95.91 -20.64 -7.19
C ILE A 722 -95.93 -22.09 -7.68
N ASN A 723 -96.90 -22.45 -8.54
CA ASN A 723 -97.15 -23.83 -8.98
C ASN A 723 -96.36 -24.27 -10.21
N ASN A 724 -95.78 -23.35 -10.99
CA ASN A 724 -94.99 -23.72 -12.16
C ASN A 724 -93.75 -24.54 -11.76
N LEU A 725 -93.82 -25.83 -12.07
CA LEU A 725 -92.74 -26.76 -12.38
C LEU A 725 -92.76 -26.93 -13.91
N ASP A 726 -91.92 -26.14 -14.58
CA ASP A 726 -91.57 -26.22 -16.01
C ASP A 726 -92.67 -25.93 -17.08
N ASP A 727 -92.26 -25.14 -18.08
CA ASP A 727 -92.84 -24.88 -19.42
C ASP A 727 -94.06 -23.96 -19.61
N LEU A 728 -93.77 -22.68 -19.89
CA LEU A 728 -94.44 -21.90 -20.95
C LEU A 728 -93.42 -20.95 -21.61
N ILE A 729 -92.77 -21.44 -22.68
CA ILE A 729 -92.18 -20.67 -23.79
C ILE A 729 -93.32 -20.48 -24.83
N PRO A 730 -93.36 -19.37 -25.60
CA PRO A 730 -92.25 -18.51 -25.99
C PRO A 730 -92.17 -17.13 -25.34
#